data_AF-A0AAV3W2B0-F1
#
_entry.id   AF-A0AAV3W2B0-F1
#
_cell.length_a   1.000
_cell.length_b   1.000
_cell.length_c   1.000
_cell.angle_alpha   90.00
_cell.angle_beta   90.00
_cell.angle_gamma   90.00
#
_symmetry.space_group_name_H-M   'P 1'
#
loop_
_entity.id
_entity.type
_entity.pdbx_description
1 polymer ?
#
loop_
_entity_poly.entity_id
_entity_poly.type
_entity_poly.pdbx_seq_one_letter_code
_entity_poly.pdbx_strand_id
1 'polypeptide(L)'
;MEDYQKYMYKLETHLRTISDSNDEYTNLYATWELNKKTYRNVLKTVIMNYPHYSLHDDSHSETIITNIEMLLGEDRIRRLSPTDTWMLLHCSYLHDFGMALLYKKVEEEWSTDEFQSYLNDQKDSYDTDLIEAIEYIKNLKNNLQNEEFELIWPLKVRKYVTYIISDYFRAKHSNLTKEYLSMLNDWDIDISHNEFIQERIISLIGEISFLHTQNFNKVMELSYKTNGYKSDYIHPRFIAEMIRIGDLLDLDNGRFNSYIEKVNGELPKVSKNHKEKHKSTKHVLVTPNEIEVTIDCCNDEVYREARNWITWIEDEIKNLTMNWIDIVPCGLTGYAPKLTKKEVFLNGSVDFNNLADLRFNISQEKAFNIIEGSSIYGEDYIFIREFLQNALDATKIQLWRDLKNELYSNYGREENVNLNDLLPFDINEEIYKNYKLEIIIQDKNEKEVEIIIKDRGIGISLEALKSLCDVGNSYNGNYKLKKEINEMPLWLKPTGGFGIGLQSAFLVTKKFSAYTKTEGNSTIEMVFESRKSNGYIQVKNCDKDIKRGTEFHISLIIDNKEISYPMNGYQHNYIINEYDPIMYKSSNIYKMLDSIAKNYGGDLFPIDIKFKDSIMSTERASIIKVSRKEFIEKNDIMYKISEDLSNISIWHKESCSYVTIEMSNINKVNNGDIFIVFKGMVVNRIFAKYYDDFTSVQIDVYGLDTKKTLKLSRKDLTSEGNDQIKKIAEECKKIYLNLLKEKIDENKEGNAGNISKLGFIILGNRMIEKFNPKEYIMLENKDNSKKIWMLEKENGKFIMKEKNLKDFFEIYPDVSYIRIDNQSLYEKAYKKQYKQLENIISNNIEIDNNLILVDNEIIGLLNDLVVKEIKVLNNVDKILLFKVDGRIDRIGVKMDDETEEYFIKLLVHEGEEEIVFRNIGEMRQRSMIPAIERYFDLAVHIDGTLSRGLGNYNCHSYKIISPITLNDKKDINNYANKDAFVCSITARDDYKSLLKYTIENRVSKGRISEQEINKKYKELIERYFEIIKEAK
;
A
#
# COMPACT_ATOMS: atom_id res chain seq x y z
N MET A 1 -6.36 -74.21 12.28
CA MET A 1 -4.89 -74.20 12.45
C MET A 1 -4.16 -73.79 11.17
N GLU A 2 -4.81 -73.11 10.21
CA GLU A 2 -4.20 -72.72 8.92
C GLU A 2 -3.80 -71.23 8.83
N ASP A 3 -4.15 -70.37 9.79
CA ASP A 3 -3.80 -68.93 9.78
C ASP A 3 -2.44 -68.58 10.42
N TYR A 4 -1.67 -69.57 10.89
CA TYR A 4 -0.37 -69.34 11.55
C TYR A 4 0.82 -69.26 10.57
N GLN A 5 0.59 -69.26 9.25
CA GLN A 5 1.64 -69.27 8.21
C GLN A 5 1.67 -68.03 7.28
N LYS A 6 0.89 -66.97 7.55
CA LYS A 6 0.93 -65.75 6.73
C LYS A 6 2.14 -64.88 7.12
N TYR A 7 2.92 -64.45 6.11
CA TYR A 7 4.10 -63.55 6.14
C TYR A 7 5.50 -64.20 6.28
N MET A 8 5.84 -65.21 5.48
CA MET A 8 7.25 -65.67 5.39
C MET A 8 8.08 -64.98 4.29
N TYR A 9 7.46 -64.32 3.29
CA TYR A 9 8.19 -63.76 2.15
C TYR A 9 8.23 -62.22 2.15
N LYS A 10 9.31 -61.70 2.73
CA LYS A 10 9.62 -60.28 2.96
C LYS A 10 10.52 -59.68 1.88
N LEU A 11 10.73 -58.36 1.86
CA LEU A 11 11.62 -57.69 0.90
C LEU A 11 13.06 -58.20 1.00
N GLU A 12 13.59 -58.33 2.22
CA GLU A 12 14.94 -58.86 2.45
C GLU A 12 15.05 -60.34 2.04
N THR A 13 14.03 -61.16 2.35
CA THR A 13 13.94 -62.55 1.89
C THR A 13 13.90 -62.63 0.36
N HIS A 14 13.18 -61.72 -0.28
CA HIS A 14 13.06 -61.66 -1.73
C HIS A 14 14.39 -61.32 -2.39
N LEU A 15 15.08 -60.27 -1.93
CA LEU A 15 16.39 -59.88 -2.44
C LEU A 15 17.40 -61.03 -2.30
N ARG A 16 17.42 -61.68 -1.13
CA ARG A 16 18.27 -62.86 -0.90
C ARG A 16 17.94 -64.00 -1.85
N THR A 17 16.67 -64.37 -1.98
CA THR A 17 16.24 -65.50 -2.82
C THR A 17 16.62 -65.29 -4.28
N ILE A 18 16.45 -64.07 -4.83
CA ILE A 18 16.85 -63.79 -6.22
C ILE A 18 18.37 -63.80 -6.36
N SER A 19 19.09 -63.24 -5.39
CA SER A 19 20.55 -63.18 -5.40
C SER A 19 21.21 -64.57 -5.26
N ASP A 20 20.57 -65.48 -4.52
CA ASP A 20 20.99 -66.90 -4.40
C ASP A 20 20.67 -67.70 -5.67
N SER A 21 19.68 -67.26 -6.46
CA SER A 21 19.23 -67.94 -7.69
C SER A 21 19.89 -67.40 -8.97
N ASN A 22 20.51 -66.22 -8.92
CA ASN A 22 21.16 -65.56 -10.04
C ASN A 22 22.40 -64.79 -9.58
N ASP A 23 23.58 -65.31 -9.95
CA ASP A 23 24.90 -64.77 -9.61
C ASP A 23 25.09 -63.30 -10.05
N GLU A 24 24.34 -62.81 -11.04
CA GLU A 24 24.42 -61.40 -11.47
C GLU A 24 24.02 -60.41 -10.37
N TYR A 25 23.21 -60.83 -9.39
CA TYR A 25 22.64 -59.97 -8.34
C TYR A 25 23.24 -60.19 -6.95
N THR A 26 24.19 -61.12 -6.78
CA THR A 26 24.82 -61.41 -5.47
C THR A 26 25.38 -60.17 -4.78
N ASN A 27 25.95 -59.23 -5.56
CA ASN A 27 26.47 -57.97 -5.03
C ASN A 27 25.38 -57.08 -4.42
N LEU A 28 24.13 -57.11 -4.90
CA LEU A 28 23.04 -56.32 -4.31
C LEU A 28 22.74 -56.78 -2.88
N TYR A 29 22.61 -58.08 -2.66
CA TYR A 29 22.37 -58.60 -1.31
C TYR A 29 23.57 -58.37 -0.38
N ALA A 30 24.80 -58.60 -0.86
CA ALA A 30 26.01 -58.39 -0.08
C ALA A 30 26.19 -56.93 0.35
N THR A 31 25.96 -55.98 -0.57
CA THR A 31 26.01 -54.55 -0.24
C THR A 31 24.93 -54.15 0.75
N TRP A 32 23.70 -54.65 0.60
CA TRP A 32 22.63 -54.42 1.58
C TRP A 32 23.00 -54.90 2.99
N GLU A 33 23.52 -56.12 3.16
CA GLU A 33 23.87 -56.64 4.50
C GLU A 33 24.97 -55.82 5.20
N LEU A 34 25.93 -55.31 4.44
CA LEU A 34 27.00 -54.45 4.95
C LEU A 34 26.44 -53.06 5.31
N ASN A 35 25.74 -52.44 4.37
CA ASN A 35 25.14 -51.12 4.52
C ASN A 35 24.15 -51.05 5.69
N LYS A 36 23.28 -52.06 5.85
CA LYS A 36 22.33 -52.15 6.97
C LYS A 36 23.03 -52.06 8.33
N LYS A 37 24.21 -52.68 8.49
CA LYS A 37 24.99 -52.60 9.74
C LYS A 37 25.51 -51.19 9.98
N THR A 38 25.98 -50.52 8.93
CA THR A 38 26.45 -49.13 9.01
C THR A 38 25.31 -48.18 9.35
N TYR A 39 24.16 -48.28 8.67
CA TYR A 39 23.00 -47.41 8.89
C TYR A 39 22.47 -47.51 10.32
N ARG A 40 22.39 -48.73 10.86
CA ARG A 40 21.98 -48.97 12.26
C ARG A 40 22.84 -48.24 13.28
N ASN A 41 24.13 -48.05 13.01
CA ASN A 41 25.02 -47.33 13.92
C ASN A 41 24.82 -45.81 13.81
N VAL A 42 24.62 -45.30 12.59
CA VAL A 42 24.44 -43.86 12.37
C VAL A 42 23.06 -43.40 12.86
N LEU A 43 21.98 -44.12 12.54
CA LEU A 43 20.62 -43.71 12.94
C LEU A 43 20.44 -43.65 14.46
N LYS A 44 21.21 -44.44 15.23
CA LYS A 44 21.21 -44.36 16.70
C LYS A 44 21.71 -43.03 17.23
N THR A 45 22.43 -42.22 16.45
CA THR A 45 22.91 -40.90 16.89
C THR A 45 21.84 -39.81 16.77
N VAL A 46 20.76 -40.04 16.00
CA VAL A 46 19.67 -39.06 15.79
C VAL A 46 19.10 -38.59 17.13
N ILE A 47 18.97 -39.51 18.09
CA ILE A 47 18.40 -39.23 19.40
C ILE A 47 19.17 -38.19 20.22
N MET A 48 20.44 -37.92 19.89
CA MET A 48 21.26 -36.92 20.58
C MET A 48 20.74 -35.50 20.38
N ASN A 49 20.23 -35.19 19.18
CA ASN A 49 19.74 -33.86 18.82
C ASN A 49 18.21 -33.79 18.75
N TYR A 50 17.53 -34.93 18.69
CA TYR A 50 16.07 -35.03 18.63
C TYR A 50 15.43 -35.77 19.83
N PRO A 51 15.87 -35.56 21.08
CA PRO A 51 15.44 -36.38 22.22
C PRO A 51 13.97 -36.17 22.65
N HIS A 52 13.29 -35.18 22.08
CA HIS A 52 11.87 -34.88 22.36
C HIS A 52 10.95 -35.25 21.20
N TYR A 53 11.50 -35.73 20.08
CA TYR A 53 10.71 -36.30 18.99
C TYR A 53 10.55 -37.81 19.17
N SER A 54 9.77 -38.43 18.28
CA SER A 54 9.75 -39.89 18.14
C SER A 54 11.14 -40.45 17.85
N LEU A 55 11.35 -41.73 18.13
CA LEU A 55 12.53 -42.47 17.70
C LEU A 55 12.55 -42.50 16.16
N HIS A 56 13.67 -42.05 15.58
CA HIS A 56 13.98 -42.19 14.15
C HIS A 56 15.30 -43.00 14.03
N ASP A 57 15.40 -44.08 14.81
CA ASP A 57 16.51 -45.02 14.76
C ASP A 57 16.18 -46.20 13.82
N ASP A 58 16.97 -47.27 13.85
CA ASP A 58 16.75 -48.42 12.96
C ASP A 58 15.40 -49.12 13.16
N SER A 59 14.77 -49.01 14.33
CA SER A 59 13.44 -49.58 14.56
C SER A 59 12.35 -48.89 13.72
N HIS A 60 12.50 -47.59 13.46
CA HIS A 60 11.60 -46.82 12.62
C HIS A 60 11.70 -47.28 11.16
N SER A 61 12.92 -47.42 10.63
CA SER A 61 13.14 -47.92 9.27
C SER A 61 12.59 -49.33 9.05
N GLU A 62 12.74 -50.23 10.04
CA GLU A 62 12.16 -51.59 9.97
C GLU A 62 10.62 -51.55 9.99
N THR A 63 10.02 -50.57 10.68
CA THR A 63 8.57 -50.38 10.70
C THR A 63 8.06 -49.88 9.34
N ILE A 64 8.76 -48.93 8.72
CA ILE A 64 8.47 -48.49 7.33
C ILE A 64 8.54 -49.67 6.37
N ILE A 65 9.60 -50.47 6.43
CA ILE A 65 9.75 -51.68 5.60
C ILE A 65 8.56 -52.62 5.82
N THR A 66 8.18 -52.85 7.07
CA THR A 66 7.03 -53.71 7.41
C THR A 66 5.72 -53.16 6.84
N ASN A 67 5.50 -51.85 6.92
CA ASN A 67 4.31 -51.21 6.36
C ASN A 67 4.26 -51.34 4.83
N ILE A 68 5.39 -51.14 4.14
CA ILE A 68 5.51 -51.36 2.70
C ILE A 68 5.26 -52.83 2.36
N GLU A 69 5.80 -53.76 3.14
CA GLU A 69 5.58 -55.21 2.97
C GLU A 69 4.09 -55.57 3.10
N MET A 70 3.38 -55.00 4.07
CA MET A 70 1.94 -55.18 4.25
C MET A 70 1.12 -54.57 3.11
N LEU A 71 1.53 -53.40 2.61
CA LEU A 71 0.90 -52.69 1.50
C LEU A 71 1.07 -53.40 0.15
N LEU A 72 2.21 -54.06 -0.05
CA LEU A 72 2.47 -54.83 -1.26
C LEU A 72 1.88 -56.23 -1.16
N GLY A 73 2.07 -56.89 -0.02
CA GLY A 73 1.76 -58.30 0.13
C GLY A 73 2.74 -59.20 -0.65
N GLU A 74 2.72 -60.49 -0.31
CA GLU A 74 3.68 -61.47 -0.83
C GLU A 74 3.70 -61.56 -2.37
N ASP A 75 2.53 -61.54 -3.02
CA ASP A 75 2.41 -61.67 -4.47
C ASP A 75 3.07 -60.51 -5.23
N ARG A 76 2.96 -59.28 -4.71
CA ARG A 76 3.59 -58.09 -5.32
C ARG A 76 5.08 -58.07 -5.03
N ILE A 77 5.49 -58.41 -3.79
CA ILE A 77 6.90 -58.50 -3.40
C ILE A 77 7.65 -59.47 -4.32
N ARG A 78 7.10 -60.66 -4.59
CA ARG A 78 7.71 -61.68 -5.47
C ARG A 78 7.94 -61.22 -6.92
N ARG A 79 7.29 -60.15 -7.35
CA ARG A 79 7.36 -59.60 -8.71
C ARG A 79 8.21 -58.35 -8.82
N LEU A 80 8.72 -57.85 -7.70
CA LEU A 80 9.64 -56.73 -7.71
C LEU A 80 10.93 -57.12 -8.40
N SER A 81 11.59 -56.12 -8.97
CA SER A 81 12.93 -56.32 -9.47
C SER A 81 13.94 -56.38 -8.30
N PRO A 82 15.08 -57.07 -8.47
CA PRO A 82 16.19 -57.02 -7.51
C PRO A 82 16.57 -55.58 -7.14
N THR A 83 16.63 -54.70 -8.15
CA THR A 83 17.05 -53.31 -7.95
C THR A 83 15.98 -52.49 -7.21
N ASP A 84 14.69 -52.66 -7.51
CA ASP A 84 13.59 -52.01 -6.80
C ASP A 84 13.58 -52.43 -5.32
N THR A 85 13.78 -53.72 -5.06
CA THR A 85 13.82 -54.29 -3.71
C THR A 85 15.01 -53.74 -2.91
N TRP A 86 16.19 -53.72 -3.53
CA TRP A 86 17.39 -53.14 -2.94
C TRP A 86 17.20 -51.65 -2.62
N MET A 87 16.57 -50.89 -3.52
CA MET A 87 16.34 -49.46 -3.34
C MET A 87 15.33 -49.17 -2.24
N LEU A 88 14.22 -49.92 -2.15
CA LEU A 88 13.24 -49.77 -1.06
C LEU A 88 13.93 -49.95 0.31
N LEU A 89 14.74 -51.00 0.45
CA LEU A 89 15.48 -51.28 1.68
C LEU A 89 16.44 -50.14 2.06
N HIS A 90 17.21 -49.61 1.09
CA HIS A 90 18.14 -48.50 1.33
C HIS A 90 17.41 -47.18 1.64
N CYS A 91 16.40 -46.82 0.86
CA CYS A 91 15.64 -45.59 1.07
C CYS A 91 14.89 -45.60 2.40
N SER A 92 14.35 -46.74 2.85
CA SER A 92 13.71 -46.83 4.18
C SER A 92 14.67 -46.51 5.32
N TYR A 93 15.94 -46.86 5.20
CA TYR A 93 16.97 -46.53 6.19
C TYR A 93 17.55 -45.12 6.03
N LEU A 94 17.57 -44.58 4.81
CA LEU A 94 18.26 -43.33 4.52
C LEU A 94 17.34 -42.13 4.29
N HIS A 95 16.01 -42.29 4.28
CA HIS A 95 15.10 -41.16 4.04
C HIS A 95 15.27 -40.03 5.06
N ASP A 96 15.57 -40.39 6.32
CA ASP A 96 15.81 -39.49 7.44
C ASP A 96 17.29 -39.30 7.80
N PHE A 97 18.22 -39.68 6.91
CA PHE A 97 19.65 -39.63 7.19
C PHE A 97 20.13 -38.22 7.60
N GLY A 98 19.52 -37.17 7.07
CA GLY A 98 19.78 -35.78 7.43
C GLY A 98 19.40 -35.39 8.86
N MET A 99 18.70 -36.25 9.61
CA MET A 99 18.51 -36.08 11.06
C MET A 99 19.74 -36.51 11.87
N ALA A 100 20.69 -37.25 11.28
CA ALA A 100 22.01 -37.47 11.87
C ALA A 100 22.83 -36.17 11.69
N LEU A 101 22.65 -35.20 12.58
CA LEU A 101 23.29 -33.89 12.43
C LEU A 101 24.76 -33.90 12.81
N LEU A 102 25.62 -33.49 11.87
CA LEU A 102 27.02 -33.20 12.15
C LEU A 102 27.14 -31.89 12.93
N TYR A 103 27.93 -31.91 14.02
CA TYR A 103 28.16 -30.71 14.84
C TYR A 103 28.74 -29.55 14.02
N LYS A 104 29.69 -29.83 13.11
CA LYS A 104 30.26 -28.83 12.20
C LYS A 104 29.19 -28.10 11.39
N LYS A 105 28.16 -28.81 10.92
CA LYS A 105 27.04 -28.21 10.18
C LYS A 105 26.20 -27.29 11.09
N VAL A 106 25.95 -27.71 12.33
CA VAL A 106 25.25 -26.87 13.32
C VAL A 106 26.05 -25.60 13.61
N GLU A 107 27.36 -25.71 13.81
CA GLU A 107 28.25 -24.57 14.09
C GLU A 107 28.31 -23.58 12.91
N GLU A 108 28.44 -24.09 11.68
CA GLU A 108 28.43 -23.29 10.46
C GLU A 108 27.10 -22.56 10.30
N GLU A 109 25.97 -23.25 10.45
CA GLU A 109 24.63 -22.69 10.30
C GLU A 109 24.27 -21.68 11.39
N TRP A 110 24.73 -21.87 12.63
CA TRP A 110 24.35 -21.02 13.77
C TRP A 110 24.69 -19.54 13.55
N SER A 111 25.81 -19.29 12.87
CA SER A 111 26.30 -17.93 12.57
C SER A 111 25.74 -17.38 11.26
N THR A 112 24.98 -18.15 10.49
CA THR A 112 24.40 -17.69 9.23
C THR A 112 23.29 -16.70 9.47
N ASP A 113 23.16 -15.75 8.54
CA ASP A 113 22.03 -14.82 8.52
C ASP A 113 20.68 -15.55 8.40
N GLU A 114 20.66 -16.78 7.85
CA GLU A 114 19.43 -17.56 7.65
C GLU A 114 18.91 -18.05 9.00
N PHE A 115 19.79 -18.67 9.79
CA PHE A 115 19.46 -19.09 11.13
C PHE A 115 19.10 -17.90 12.03
N GLN A 116 19.83 -16.79 11.94
CA GLN A 116 19.51 -15.59 12.73
C GLN A 116 18.17 -14.96 12.33
N SER A 117 17.80 -14.97 11.05
CA SER A 117 16.47 -14.55 10.60
C SER A 117 15.39 -15.49 11.14
N TYR A 118 15.61 -16.81 11.06
CA TYR A 118 14.70 -17.80 11.63
C TYR A 118 14.42 -17.54 13.12
N LEU A 119 15.46 -17.28 13.92
CA LEU A 119 15.29 -16.95 15.34
C LEU A 119 14.50 -15.66 15.58
N ASN A 120 14.49 -14.72 14.64
CA ASN A 120 13.70 -13.49 14.76
C ASN A 120 12.25 -13.69 14.32
N ASP A 121 12.05 -14.47 13.25
CA ASP A 121 10.74 -14.73 12.66
C ASP A 121 9.86 -15.62 13.55
N GLN A 122 10.46 -16.56 14.28
CA GLN A 122 9.72 -17.43 15.22
C GLN A 122 9.12 -16.70 16.43
N LYS A 123 9.42 -15.42 16.66
CA LYS A 123 8.78 -14.63 17.73
C LYS A 123 7.28 -14.45 17.54
N ASP A 124 6.82 -14.51 16.30
CA ASP A 124 5.40 -14.42 15.94
C ASP A 124 4.74 -15.81 15.78
N SER A 125 5.44 -16.88 16.18
CA SER A 125 4.94 -18.26 16.12
C SER A 125 3.83 -18.52 17.15
N TYR A 126 3.07 -19.58 16.95
CA TYR A 126 2.12 -20.09 17.94
C TYR A 126 2.76 -21.04 18.97
N ASP A 127 4.00 -21.48 18.73
CA ASP A 127 4.73 -22.34 19.65
C ASP A 127 5.39 -21.54 20.78
N THR A 128 4.72 -21.51 21.92
CA THR A 128 5.17 -20.79 23.12
C THR A 128 6.49 -21.33 23.68
N ASP A 129 6.74 -22.65 23.58
CA ASP A 129 7.95 -23.25 24.12
C ASP A 129 9.18 -22.85 23.29
N LEU A 130 9.00 -22.70 21.97
CA LEU A 130 10.06 -22.28 21.07
C LEU A 130 10.38 -20.79 21.25
N ILE A 131 9.35 -19.96 21.41
CA ILE A 131 9.52 -18.53 21.71
C ILE A 131 10.28 -18.36 23.02
N GLU A 132 9.88 -19.07 24.08
CA GLU A 132 10.56 -19.03 25.38
C GLU A 132 12.03 -19.43 25.24
N ALA A 133 12.32 -20.52 24.51
CA ALA A 133 13.67 -21.00 24.26
C ALA A 133 14.54 -19.94 23.55
N ILE A 134 14.01 -19.31 22.51
CA ILE A 134 14.71 -18.31 21.71
C ILE A 134 14.98 -17.03 22.53
N GLU A 135 13.97 -16.53 23.25
CA GLU A 135 14.11 -15.34 24.08
C GLU A 135 15.11 -15.56 25.21
N TYR A 136 15.08 -16.74 25.84
CA TYR A 136 16.01 -17.11 26.88
C TYR A 136 17.46 -17.08 26.39
N ILE A 137 17.74 -17.73 25.24
CA ILE A 137 19.09 -17.79 24.67
C ILE A 137 19.58 -16.40 24.23
N LYS A 138 18.71 -15.57 23.63
CA LYS A 138 19.08 -14.20 23.22
C LYS A 138 19.41 -13.30 24.41
N ASN A 139 18.64 -13.41 25.50
CA ASN A 139 18.82 -12.58 26.68
C ASN A 139 19.88 -13.12 27.65
N LEU A 140 20.40 -14.34 27.43
CA LEU A 140 21.32 -15.03 28.33
C LEU A 140 22.53 -14.18 28.72
N LYS A 141 23.17 -13.49 27.75
CA LYS A 141 24.34 -12.64 28.02
C LYS A 141 24.06 -11.52 29.01
N ASN A 142 22.87 -10.90 28.92
CA ASN A 142 22.44 -9.84 29.83
C ASN A 142 22.03 -10.43 31.18
N ASN A 143 21.30 -11.54 31.15
CA ASN A 143 20.83 -12.23 32.34
C ASN A 143 21.99 -12.72 33.22
N LEU A 144 23.07 -13.22 32.63
CA LEU A 144 24.27 -13.65 33.36
C LEU A 144 25.01 -12.51 34.09
N GLN A 145 24.73 -11.25 33.75
CA GLN A 145 25.27 -10.09 34.47
C GLN A 145 24.46 -9.73 35.72
N ASN A 146 23.26 -10.31 35.87
CA ASN A 146 22.41 -10.11 37.03
C ASN A 146 22.79 -11.09 38.15
N GLU A 147 23.20 -10.59 39.31
CA GLU A 147 23.57 -11.42 40.47
C GLU A 147 22.40 -12.27 41.01
N GLU A 148 21.15 -11.87 40.74
CA GLU A 148 19.94 -12.63 41.11
C GLU A 148 19.50 -13.64 40.03
N PHE A 149 20.29 -13.86 38.98
CA PHE A 149 19.93 -14.80 37.92
C PHE A 149 19.94 -16.26 38.40
N GLU A 150 19.07 -17.07 37.80
CA GLU A 150 18.83 -18.44 38.26
C GLU A 150 20.07 -19.34 38.14
N LEU A 151 20.35 -20.14 39.17
CA LEU A 151 21.50 -21.05 39.19
C LEU A 151 21.37 -22.23 38.20
N ILE A 152 20.14 -22.56 37.78
CA ILE A 152 19.85 -23.69 36.89
C ILE A 152 20.05 -23.36 35.40
N TRP A 153 20.51 -22.14 35.07
CA TRP A 153 20.65 -21.67 33.70
C TRP A 153 21.41 -22.62 32.76
N PRO A 154 22.47 -23.37 33.17
CA PRO A 154 23.18 -24.24 32.25
C PRO A 154 22.30 -25.38 31.71
N LEU A 155 21.38 -25.90 32.54
CA LEU A 155 20.45 -26.95 32.16
C LEU A 155 19.40 -26.43 31.18
N LYS A 156 18.91 -25.21 31.41
CA LYS A 156 17.99 -24.52 30.48
C LYS A 156 18.66 -24.22 29.15
N VAL A 157 19.91 -23.74 29.15
CA VAL A 157 20.67 -23.53 27.90
C VAL A 157 20.77 -24.83 27.09
N ARG A 158 21.17 -25.93 27.72
CA ARG A 158 21.23 -27.24 27.05
C ARG A 158 19.88 -27.63 26.45
N LYS A 159 18.79 -27.53 27.23
CA LYS A 159 17.42 -27.84 26.78
C LYS A 159 17.02 -26.96 25.58
N TYR A 160 17.11 -25.64 25.73
CA TYR A 160 16.63 -24.69 24.73
C TYR A 160 17.46 -24.70 23.44
N VAL A 161 18.79 -24.80 23.54
CA VAL A 161 19.64 -24.94 22.34
C VAL A 161 19.30 -26.22 21.59
N THR A 162 19.11 -27.35 22.30
CA THR A 162 18.72 -28.61 21.66
C THR A 162 17.37 -28.47 20.96
N TYR A 163 16.40 -27.79 21.60
CA TYR A 163 15.08 -27.57 21.00
C TYR A 163 15.16 -26.70 19.74
N ILE A 164 15.87 -25.58 19.79
CA ILE A 164 16.06 -24.68 18.64
C ILE A 164 16.73 -25.40 17.46
N ILE A 165 17.80 -26.17 17.72
CA ILE A 165 18.51 -26.95 16.69
C ILE A 165 17.54 -27.94 16.07
N SER A 166 16.85 -28.72 16.89
CA SER A 166 15.96 -29.76 16.40
C SER A 166 14.85 -29.21 15.51
N ASP A 167 14.21 -28.09 15.88
CA ASP A 167 13.13 -27.50 15.11
C ASP A 167 13.63 -27.00 13.74
N TYR A 168 14.70 -26.20 13.76
CA TYR A 168 15.29 -25.64 12.54
C TYR A 168 15.77 -26.72 11.56
N PHE A 169 16.51 -27.71 12.06
CA PHE A 169 17.09 -28.75 11.21
C PHE A 169 16.07 -29.82 10.82
N ARG A 170 15.02 -30.07 11.62
CA ARG A 170 13.91 -30.95 11.22
C ARG A 170 13.21 -30.43 9.97
N ALA A 171 13.00 -29.13 9.81
CA ALA A 171 12.41 -28.62 8.57
C ALA A 171 13.28 -28.87 7.32
N LYS A 172 14.60 -29.08 7.51
CA LYS A 172 15.59 -29.23 6.44
C LYS A 172 16.14 -30.65 6.25
N HIS A 173 15.73 -31.62 7.07
CA HIS A 173 16.37 -32.94 7.12
C HIS A 173 16.36 -33.68 5.77
N SER A 174 15.27 -33.59 5.00
CA SER A 174 15.20 -34.19 3.66
C SER A 174 16.19 -33.56 2.66
N ASN A 175 16.40 -32.24 2.73
CA ASN A 175 17.44 -31.55 1.94
C ASN A 175 18.85 -31.99 2.39
N LEU A 176 19.07 -32.05 3.70
CA LEU A 176 20.35 -32.49 4.28
C LEU A 176 20.65 -33.93 3.94
N THR A 177 19.64 -34.79 3.87
CA THR A 177 19.78 -36.18 3.42
C THR A 177 20.37 -36.23 2.02
N LYS A 178 19.84 -35.41 1.09
CA LYS A 178 20.37 -35.32 -0.27
C LYS A 178 21.80 -34.79 -0.30
N GLU A 179 22.10 -33.77 0.50
CA GLU A 179 23.45 -33.20 0.65
C GLU A 179 24.43 -34.26 1.19
N TYR A 180 24.12 -34.90 2.32
CA TYR A 180 24.97 -35.89 2.95
C TYR A 180 25.19 -37.12 2.09
N LEU A 181 24.21 -37.57 1.32
CA LEU A 181 24.38 -38.68 0.38
C LEU A 181 25.32 -38.32 -0.78
N SER A 182 25.48 -37.05 -1.12
CA SER A 182 26.51 -36.59 -2.07
C SER A 182 27.90 -36.45 -1.44
N MET A 183 27.99 -36.53 -0.11
CA MET A 183 29.21 -36.32 0.69
C MET A 183 29.50 -37.53 1.60
N LEU A 184 29.15 -38.75 1.16
CA LEU A 184 29.31 -39.97 1.96
C LEU A 184 30.75 -40.25 2.39
N ASN A 185 31.74 -39.79 1.61
CA ASN A 185 33.15 -39.88 1.97
C ASN A 185 33.47 -39.11 3.26
N ASP A 186 32.79 -37.99 3.53
CA ASP A 186 32.98 -37.20 4.76
C ASP A 186 32.42 -37.92 5.99
N TRP A 187 31.58 -38.92 5.78
CA TRP A 187 31.03 -39.81 6.80
C TRP A 187 31.86 -41.09 7.00
N ASP A 188 32.93 -41.28 6.21
CA ASP A 188 33.66 -42.55 6.10
C ASP A 188 32.73 -43.73 5.75
N ILE A 189 31.67 -43.48 4.97
CA ILE A 189 30.68 -44.49 4.54
C ILE A 189 30.85 -44.75 3.04
N ASP A 190 31.13 -45.99 2.67
CA ASP A 190 31.06 -46.44 1.27
C ASP A 190 29.85 -47.34 1.04
N ILE A 191 28.76 -46.77 0.50
CA ILE A 191 27.54 -47.49 0.14
C ILE A 191 27.74 -48.33 -1.13
N SER A 192 28.67 -47.92 -2.01
CA SER A 192 28.95 -48.59 -3.28
C SER A 192 29.77 -49.85 -3.11
N HIS A 193 30.54 -49.94 -2.01
CA HIS A 193 31.52 -50.97 -1.71
C HIS A 193 32.51 -51.19 -2.85
N ASN A 194 33.45 -50.27 -3.08
CA ASN A 194 34.41 -50.31 -4.19
C ASN A 194 33.72 -50.39 -5.59
N GLU A 195 32.75 -49.51 -5.84
CA GLU A 195 32.04 -49.40 -7.12
C GLU A 195 31.25 -50.67 -7.52
N PHE A 196 30.95 -51.58 -6.59
CA PHE A 196 30.07 -52.71 -6.87
C PHE A 196 28.67 -52.28 -7.28
N ILE A 197 28.21 -51.10 -6.85
CA ILE A 197 26.97 -50.43 -7.26
C ILE A 197 27.32 -49.13 -7.99
N GLN A 198 26.64 -48.84 -9.11
CA GLN A 198 26.91 -47.64 -9.90
C GLN A 198 26.48 -46.36 -9.17
N GLU A 199 27.29 -45.30 -9.25
CA GLU A 199 27.04 -43.99 -8.63
C GLU A 199 25.64 -43.45 -8.94
N ARG A 200 25.16 -43.58 -10.19
CA ARG A 200 23.81 -43.15 -10.60
C ARG A 200 22.67 -43.77 -9.78
N ILE A 201 22.86 -44.99 -9.25
CA ILE A 201 21.87 -45.66 -8.40
C ILE A 201 21.95 -45.07 -6.99
N ILE A 202 23.15 -44.79 -6.49
CA ILE A 202 23.34 -44.13 -5.20
C ILE A 202 22.75 -42.72 -5.20
N SER A 203 22.93 -41.95 -6.28
CA SER A 203 22.32 -40.63 -6.42
C SER A 203 20.79 -40.67 -6.36
N LEU A 204 20.16 -41.73 -6.89
CA LEU A 204 18.71 -41.92 -6.81
C LEU A 204 18.23 -42.11 -5.37
N ILE A 205 19.02 -42.72 -4.48
CA ILE A 205 18.67 -42.80 -3.05
C ILE A 205 18.46 -41.38 -2.50
N GLY A 206 19.40 -40.46 -2.78
CA GLY A 206 19.32 -39.08 -2.30
C GLY A 206 18.14 -38.31 -2.88
N GLU A 207 17.81 -38.53 -4.16
CA GLU A 207 16.63 -37.93 -4.78
C GLU A 207 15.32 -38.46 -4.19
N ILE A 208 15.20 -39.78 -4.04
CA ILE A 208 14.00 -40.44 -3.50
C ILE A 208 13.81 -40.06 -2.03
N SER A 209 14.88 -40.13 -1.23
CA SER A 209 14.86 -39.71 0.17
C SER A 209 14.48 -38.24 0.32
N PHE A 210 14.97 -37.34 -0.54
CA PHE A 210 14.56 -35.94 -0.51
C PHE A 210 13.05 -35.76 -0.73
N LEU A 211 12.46 -36.57 -1.61
CA LEU A 211 11.08 -36.42 -2.02
C LEU A 211 10.06 -36.80 -0.94
N HIS A 212 10.44 -37.48 0.15
CA HIS A 212 9.46 -37.95 1.13
C HIS A 212 8.72 -36.80 1.87
N THR A 213 9.34 -35.63 1.97
CA THR A 213 8.72 -34.41 2.57
C THR A 213 8.15 -33.43 1.54
N GLN A 214 8.31 -33.71 0.25
CA GLN A 214 7.99 -32.76 -0.81
C GLN A 214 6.53 -32.89 -1.28
N ASN A 215 6.08 -31.96 -2.11
CA ASN A 215 4.78 -32.11 -2.78
C ASN A 215 4.82 -33.28 -3.77
N PHE A 216 3.74 -34.06 -3.84
CA PHE A 216 3.58 -35.21 -4.74
C PHE A 216 3.94 -34.92 -6.20
N ASN A 217 3.67 -33.71 -6.71
CA ASN A 217 4.01 -33.36 -8.11
C ASN A 217 5.50 -33.52 -8.43
N LYS A 218 6.40 -33.34 -7.45
CA LYS A 218 7.84 -33.56 -7.65
C LYS A 218 8.19 -35.04 -7.84
N VAL A 219 7.40 -35.96 -7.28
CA VAL A 219 7.57 -37.41 -7.53
C VAL A 219 7.38 -37.70 -9.02
N MET A 220 6.43 -37.03 -9.67
CA MET A 220 6.13 -37.21 -11.10
C MET A 220 7.26 -36.70 -12.02
N GLU A 221 8.15 -35.83 -11.52
CA GLU A 221 9.33 -35.36 -12.26
C GLU A 221 10.41 -36.45 -12.39
N LEU A 222 10.41 -37.46 -11.50
CA LEU A 222 11.31 -38.61 -11.64
C LEU A 222 10.99 -39.40 -12.92
N SER A 223 11.98 -40.12 -13.42
CA SER A 223 11.76 -41.08 -14.51
C SER A 223 10.84 -42.22 -14.02
N TYR A 224 9.84 -42.58 -14.82
CA TYR A 224 8.97 -43.73 -14.53
C TYR A 224 9.79 -45.03 -14.39
N LYS A 225 10.72 -45.24 -15.32
CA LYS A 225 11.53 -46.45 -15.43
C LYS A 225 12.92 -46.10 -15.97
N THR A 226 13.96 -46.68 -15.40
CA THR A 226 15.34 -46.58 -15.89
C THR A 226 16.08 -47.90 -15.70
N ASN A 227 17.28 -48.04 -16.27
CA ASN A 227 18.08 -49.26 -16.13
C ASN A 227 18.51 -49.41 -14.66
N GLY A 228 18.31 -50.59 -14.10
CA GLY A 228 18.71 -50.95 -12.74
C GLY A 228 20.15 -51.47 -12.69
N TYR A 229 20.42 -52.35 -11.73
CA TYR A 229 21.68 -53.05 -11.65
C TYR A 229 21.79 -54.12 -12.75
N LYS A 230 22.89 -54.14 -13.50
CA LYS A 230 23.12 -55.10 -14.61
C LYS A 230 21.96 -55.10 -15.62
N SER A 231 21.30 -56.25 -15.80
CA SER A 231 20.27 -56.53 -16.80
C SER A 231 18.84 -56.22 -16.30
N ASP A 232 18.71 -55.50 -15.19
CA ASP A 232 17.44 -55.21 -14.51
C ASP A 232 16.93 -53.76 -14.74
N TYR A 233 15.74 -53.44 -14.24
CA TYR A 233 15.14 -52.11 -14.22
C TYR A 233 14.84 -51.63 -12.80
N ILE A 234 14.75 -50.30 -12.66
CA ILE A 234 14.29 -49.64 -11.43
C ILE A 234 13.18 -48.64 -11.75
N HIS A 235 12.24 -48.47 -10.82
CA HIS A 235 11.07 -47.60 -10.92
C HIS A 235 11.07 -46.51 -9.82
N PRO A 236 11.81 -45.41 -10.01
CA PRO A 236 12.00 -44.37 -8.98
C PRO A 236 10.71 -43.78 -8.42
N ARG A 237 9.70 -43.53 -9.27
CA ARG A 237 8.39 -43.00 -8.85
C ARG A 237 7.69 -43.92 -7.84
N PHE A 238 7.67 -45.21 -8.14
CA PHE A 238 7.09 -46.22 -7.27
C PHE A 238 7.79 -46.26 -5.92
N ILE A 239 9.12 -46.27 -5.92
CA ILE A 239 9.90 -46.34 -4.69
C ILE A 239 9.65 -45.10 -3.83
N ALA A 240 9.67 -43.90 -4.42
CA ALA A 240 9.36 -42.66 -3.70
C ALA A 240 7.96 -42.71 -3.05
N GLU A 241 6.95 -43.18 -3.78
CA GLU A 241 5.60 -43.30 -3.26
C GLU A 241 5.49 -44.34 -2.12
N MET A 242 6.18 -45.47 -2.24
CA MET A 242 6.20 -46.48 -1.17
C MET A 242 6.86 -45.96 0.10
N ILE A 243 7.94 -45.18 -0.01
CA ILE A 243 8.59 -44.56 1.14
C ILE A 243 7.66 -43.54 1.81
N ARG A 244 6.99 -42.68 1.02
CA ARG A 244 6.03 -41.69 1.53
C ARG A 244 4.87 -42.33 2.30
N ILE A 245 4.22 -43.33 1.71
CA ILE A 245 3.12 -44.05 2.35
C ILE A 245 3.62 -44.86 3.55
N GLY A 246 4.78 -45.51 3.41
CA GLY A 246 5.38 -46.33 4.46
C GLY A 246 5.70 -45.54 5.74
N ASP A 247 6.26 -44.33 5.60
CA ASP A 247 6.50 -43.40 6.71
C ASP A 247 5.20 -42.89 7.34
N LEU A 248 4.21 -42.49 6.52
CA LEU A 248 2.91 -42.06 7.05
C LEU A 248 2.19 -43.15 7.84
N LEU A 249 2.33 -44.42 7.46
CA LEU A 249 1.73 -45.56 8.14
C LEU A 249 2.44 -45.95 9.45
N ASP A 250 3.55 -45.31 9.81
CA ASP A 250 4.21 -45.50 11.11
C ASP A 250 3.41 -44.83 12.26
N LEU A 251 2.29 -45.45 12.61
CA LEU A 251 1.32 -44.99 13.60
C LEU A 251 1.48 -45.63 14.98
N ASP A 252 2.36 -46.61 15.12
CA ASP A 252 2.35 -47.51 16.26
C ASP A 252 2.73 -46.85 17.59
N ASN A 253 2.22 -47.45 18.67
CA ASN A 253 2.34 -46.96 20.05
C ASN A 253 3.79 -46.96 20.61
N GLY A 254 4.77 -47.49 19.87
CA GLY A 254 6.17 -47.64 20.25
C GLY A 254 7.11 -46.50 19.84
N ARG A 255 6.61 -45.48 19.11
CA ARG A 255 7.45 -44.41 18.53
C ARG A 255 8.12 -43.50 19.56
N PHE A 256 7.69 -43.49 20.82
CA PHE A 256 8.29 -42.67 21.89
C PHE A 256 8.89 -43.54 22.99
N ASN A 257 10.15 -43.27 23.34
CA ASN A 257 10.84 -43.98 24.41
C ASN A 257 10.63 -43.29 25.77
N SER A 258 9.86 -43.92 26.66
CA SER A 258 9.56 -43.38 27.99
C SER A 258 10.77 -43.13 28.89
N TYR A 259 11.90 -43.81 28.65
CA TYR A 259 13.15 -43.58 29.39
C TYR A 259 13.83 -42.29 28.93
N ILE A 260 13.79 -42.01 27.62
CA ILE A 260 14.39 -40.80 27.05
C ILE A 260 13.67 -39.58 27.58
N GLU A 261 12.35 -39.62 27.69
CA GLU A 261 11.56 -38.54 28.28
C GLU A 261 11.98 -38.23 29.71
N LYS A 262 12.19 -39.26 30.53
CA LYS A 262 12.65 -39.10 31.93
C LYS A 262 14.05 -38.49 32.01
N VAL A 263 14.91 -38.80 31.04
CA VAL A 263 16.27 -38.24 30.95
C VAL A 263 16.26 -36.80 30.44
N ASN A 264 15.33 -36.47 29.54
CA ASN A 264 15.23 -35.17 28.89
C ASN A 264 14.48 -34.11 29.74
N GLY A 265 13.86 -34.53 30.84
CA GLY A 265 13.15 -33.69 31.80
C GLY A 265 11.68 -33.51 31.42
N GLU A 266 11.40 -32.75 30.35
CA GLU A 266 10.03 -32.50 29.90
C GLU A 266 9.95 -32.34 28.37
N LEU A 267 8.92 -32.92 27.76
CA LEU A 267 8.61 -32.74 26.34
C LEU A 267 7.95 -31.39 26.06
N PRO A 268 8.31 -30.70 24.96
CA PRO A 268 7.56 -29.55 24.46
C PRO A 268 6.10 -29.91 24.19
N LYS A 269 5.21 -28.90 24.24
CA LYS A 269 3.77 -29.07 24.07
C LYS A 269 3.41 -29.75 22.74
N VAL A 270 4.04 -29.32 21.66
CA VAL A 270 3.85 -29.91 20.32
C VAL A 270 4.23 -31.41 20.32
N SER A 271 5.39 -31.75 20.88
CA SER A 271 5.83 -33.14 21.00
C SER A 271 4.92 -34.00 21.88
N LYS A 272 4.38 -33.44 22.98
CA LYS A 272 3.37 -34.11 23.82
C LYS A 272 2.12 -34.44 23.01
N ASN A 273 1.64 -33.52 22.18
CA ASN A 273 0.46 -33.75 21.34
C ASN A 273 0.70 -34.85 20.31
N HIS A 274 1.86 -34.86 19.64
CA HIS A 274 2.23 -35.96 18.73
C HIS A 274 2.29 -37.32 19.44
N LYS A 275 2.87 -37.37 20.64
CA LYS A 275 2.93 -38.59 21.44
C LYS A 275 1.53 -39.10 21.83
N GLU A 276 0.67 -38.21 22.33
CA GLU A 276 -0.69 -38.57 22.71
C GLU A 276 -1.53 -38.99 21.50
N LYS A 277 -1.28 -38.43 20.30
CA LYS A 277 -1.87 -38.90 19.04
C LYS A 277 -1.51 -40.37 18.77
N HIS A 278 -0.23 -40.74 18.88
CA HIS A 278 0.18 -42.14 18.71
C HIS A 278 -0.54 -43.05 19.71
N LYS A 279 -0.51 -42.72 21.01
CA LYS A 279 -1.24 -43.46 22.07
C LYS A 279 -2.75 -43.56 21.87
N SER A 280 -3.33 -42.59 21.17
CA SER A 280 -4.76 -42.53 20.89
C SER A 280 -5.18 -43.52 19.80
N THR A 281 -4.24 -44.07 19.04
CA THR A 281 -4.51 -45.06 17.98
C THR A 281 -5.05 -46.35 18.59
N LYS A 282 -6.25 -46.76 18.16
CA LYS A 282 -6.97 -47.95 18.66
C LYS A 282 -6.97 -49.11 17.66
N HIS A 283 -6.98 -48.80 16.37
CA HIS A 283 -7.03 -49.79 15.29
C HIS A 283 -6.20 -49.29 14.12
N VAL A 284 -5.36 -50.17 13.58
CA VAL A 284 -4.65 -49.98 12.31
C VAL A 284 -4.69 -51.31 11.56
N LEU A 285 -5.15 -51.29 10.32
CA LEU A 285 -5.06 -52.40 9.38
C LEU A 285 -4.43 -51.88 8.09
N VAL A 286 -3.38 -52.55 7.64
CA VAL A 286 -2.75 -52.27 6.34
C VAL A 286 -2.74 -53.57 5.55
N THR A 287 -3.33 -53.55 4.37
CA THR A 287 -3.31 -54.68 3.43
C THR A 287 -3.11 -54.17 2.00
N PRO A 288 -2.89 -55.06 1.02
CA PRO A 288 -2.75 -54.64 -0.37
C PRO A 288 -3.99 -53.99 -1.00
N ASN A 289 -5.16 -54.12 -0.36
CA ASN A 289 -6.45 -53.68 -0.89
C ASN A 289 -7.09 -52.56 -0.06
N GLU A 290 -6.83 -52.52 1.25
CA GLU A 290 -7.48 -51.60 2.17
C GLU A 290 -6.56 -51.16 3.33
N ILE A 291 -6.80 -49.92 3.78
CA ILE A 291 -6.21 -49.31 4.97
C ILE A 291 -7.37 -48.90 5.88
N GLU A 292 -7.28 -49.27 7.15
CA GLU A 292 -8.23 -48.86 8.18
C GLU A 292 -7.49 -48.24 9.36
N VAL A 293 -7.98 -47.10 9.84
CA VAL A 293 -7.46 -46.44 11.03
C VAL A 293 -8.60 -45.95 11.92
N THR A 294 -8.48 -46.23 13.22
CA THR A 294 -9.32 -45.64 14.26
C THR A 294 -8.44 -45.01 15.34
N ILE A 295 -8.67 -43.73 15.63
CA ILE A 295 -7.96 -42.96 16.66
C ILE A 295 -8.99 -42.39 17.64
N ASP A 296 -8.79 -42.58 18.94
CA ASP A 296 -9.65 -42.01 20.00
C ASP A 296 -8.85 -41.09 20.89
N CYS A 297 -9.00 -39.79 20.62
CA CYS A 297 -8.18 -38.72 21.17
C CYS A 297 -8.68 -38.25 22.54
N CYS A 298 -7.74 -37.87 23.41
CA CYS A 298 -8.04 -37.42 24.77
C CYS A 298 -8.45 -35.94 24.86
N ASN A 299 -8.09 -35.12 23.87
CA ASN A 299 -8.36 -33.68 23.83
C ASN A 299 -8.38 -33.13 22.39
N ASP A 300 -8.80 -31.87 22.23
CA ASP A 300 -8.96 -31.20 20.93
C ASP A 300 -7.65 -31.01 20.16
N GLU A 301 -6.53 -30.75 20.85
CA GLU A 301 -5.23 -30.54 20.19
C GLU A 301 -4.74 -31.85 19.53
N VAL A 302 -4.83 -32.96 20.27
CA VAL A 302 -4.50 -34.31 19.78
C VAL A 302 -5.44 -34.74 18.65
N TYR A 303 -6.73 -34.39 18.76
CA TYR A 303 -7.72 -34.64 17.72
C TYR A 303 -7.37 -33.94 16.40
N ARG A 304 -6.96 -32.67 16.46
CA ARG A 304 -6.53 -31.90 15.27
C ARG A 304 -5.28 -32.49 14.63
N GLU A 305 -4.30 -32.90 15.41
CA GLU A 305 -3.11 -33.60 14.91
C GLU A 305 -3.45 -34.93 14.21
N ALA A 306 -4.37 -35.71 14.80
CA ALA A 306 -4.86 -36.94 14.18
C ALA A 306 -5.58 -36.68 12.85
N ARG A 307 -6.40 -35.61 12.77
CA ARG A 307 -7.10 -35.21 11.54
C ARG A 307 -6.17 -34.72 10.44
N ASN A 308 -5.16 -33.92 10.79
CA ASN A 308 -4.13 -33.50 9.84
C ASN A 308 -3.44 -34.72 9.23
N TRP A 309 -3.06 -35.68 10.06
CA TRP A 309 -2.45 -36.93 9.61
C TRP A 309 -3.39 -37.75 8.69
N ILE A 310 -4.68 -37.89 9.05
CA ILE A 310 -5.69 -38.56 8.20
C ILE A 310 -5.77 -37.88 6.83
N THR A 311 -5.71 -36.55 6.78
CA THR A 311 -5.74 -35.79 5.53
C THR A 311 -4.51 -36.09 4.67
N TRP A 312 -3.32 -36.17 5.27
CA TRP A 312 -2.09 -36.52 4.54
C TRP A 312 -2.16 -37.90 3.91
N ILE A 313 -2.56 -38.94 4.66
CA ILE A 313 -2.67 -40.29 4.09
C ILE A 313 -3.78 -40.38 3.03
N GLU A 314 -4.88 -39.65 3.20
CA GLU A 314 -5.94 -39.54 2.19
C GLU A 314 -5.42 -38.96 0.88
N ASP A 315 -4.66 -37.87 0.96
CA ASP A 315 -4.10 -37.20 -0.21
C ASP A 315 -3.06 -38.09 -0.92
N GLU A 316 -2.16 -38.75 -0.21
CA GLU A 316 -1.19 -39.69 -0.82
C GLU A 316 -1.91 -40.86 -1.51
N ILE A 317 -2.86 -41.52 -0.83
CA ILE A 317 -3.62 -42.63 -1.42
C ILE A 317 -4.41 -42.19 -2.66
N LYS A 318 -5.00 -40.99 -2.61
CA LYS A 318 -5.71 -40.40 -3.76
C LYS A 318 -4.75 -40.12 -4.91
N ASN A 319 -3.58 -39.54 -4.64
CA ASN A 319 -2.56 -39.25 -5.64
C ASN A 319 -2.03 -40.53 -6.31
N LEU A 320 -1.71 -41.56 -5.51
CA LEU A 320 -1.35 -42.89 -6.01
C LEU A 320 -2.47 -43.50 -6.86
N THR A 321 -3.72 -43.40 -6.42
CA THR A 321 -4.88 -43.94 -7.16
C THR A 321 -5.04 -43.25 -8.52
N MET A 322 -4.94 -41.92 -8.56
CA MET A 322 -5.10 -41.14 -9.79
C MET A 322 -3.96 -41.35 -10.80
N ASN A 323 -2.76 -41.68 -10.33
CA ASN A 323 -1.55 -41.82 -11.15
C ASN A 323 -1.00 -43.26 -11.17
N TRP A 324 -1.83 -44.25 -10.84
CA TRP A 324 -1.40 -45.64 -10.60
C TRP A 324 -0.53 -46.21 -11.72
N ILE A 325 -0.94 -46.03 -12.98
CA ILE A 325 -0.25 -46.57 -14.16
C ILE A 325 1.12 -45.90 -14.37
N ASP A 326 1.24 -44.62 -14.02
CA ASP A 326 2.44 -43.80 -14.22
C ASP A 326 3.42 -43.87 -13.04
N ILE A 327 3.07 -44.60 -11.99
CA ILE A 327 3.88 -44.82 -10.79
C ILE A 327 4.28 -46.29 -10.70
N VAL A 328 3.30 -47.19 -10.71
CA VAL A 328 3.50 -48.60 -10.35
C VAL A 328 4.09 -49.41 -11.53
N PRO A 329 5.10 -50.27 -11.29
CA PRO A 329 5.64 -51.17 -12.30
C PRO A 329 4.55 -52.01 -12.97
N CYS A 330 4.58 -52.08 -14.32
CA CYS A 330 3.58 -52.82 -15.10
C CYS A 330 3.40 -54.32 -14.72
N GLY A 331 4.40 -54.94 -14.08
CA GLY A 331 4.32 -56.33 -13.60
C GLY A 331 3.52 -56.51 -12.30
N LEU A 332 3.26 -55.43 -11.57
CA LEU A 332 2.49 -55.43 -10.32
C LEU A 332 1.00 -55.31 -10.64
N THR A 333 0.28 -56.42 -10.49
CA THR A 333 -1.17 -56.46 -10.73
C THR A 333 -1.96 -55.96 -9.53
N GLY A 334 -3.11 -55.32 -9.79
CA GLY A 334 -4.04 -54.85 -8.77
C GLY A 334 -4.33 -53.35 -8.90
N TYR A 335 -4.78 -52.76 -7.80
CA TYR A 335 -5.11 -51.34 -7.68
C TYR A 335 -4.58 -50.79 -6.35
N ALA A 336 -4.58 -49.46 -6.21
CA ALA A 336 -4.18 -48.77 -5.00
C ALA A 336 -5.06 -49.16 -3.80
N PRO A 337 -4.50 -49.32 -2.59
CA PRO A 337 -5.29 -49.63 -1.42
C PRO A 337 -6.29 -48.51 -1.14
N LYS A 338 -7.50 -48.88 -0.69
CA LYS A 338 -8.54 -47.92 -0.34
C LYS A 338 -8.48 -47.59 1.15
N LEU A 339 -8.58 -46.32 1.52
CA LEU A 339 -8.84 -45.95 2.91
C LEU A 339 -10.31 -46.21 3.25
N THR A 340 -10.63 -47.40 3.75
CA THR A 340 -12.01 -47.88 3.97
C THR A 340 -12.58 -47.41 5.31
N LYS A 341 -11.72 -47.22 6.32
CA LYS A 341 -12.11 -46.75 7.64
C LYS A 341 -11.13 -45.69 8.14
N LYS A 342 -11.66 -44.53 8.58
CA LYS A 342 -10.89 -43.34 8.99
C LYS A 342 -11.56 -42.59 10.13
N GLU A 343 -11.81 -43.31 11.22
CA GLU A 343 -12.59 -42.79 12.35
C GLU A 343 -11.68 -42.08 13.35
N VAL A 344 -11.99 -40.82 13.67
CA VAL A 344 -11.34 -40.08 14.76
C VAL A 344 -12.41 -39.71 15.79
N PHE A 345 -12.22 -40.15 17.03
CA PHE A 345 -13.11 -39.92 18.16
C PHE A 345 -12.47 -38.94 19.14
N LEU A 346 -13.31 -38.27 19.94
CA LEU A 346 -12.88 -37.46 21.07
C LEU A 346 -13.51 -38.04 22.34
N ASN A 347 -12.70 -38.65 23.20
CA ASN A 347 -13.15 -39.36 24.42
C ASN A 347 -14.33 -40.31 24.16
N GLY A 348 -14.21 -41.16 23.13
CA GLY A 348 -15.22 -42.15 22.73
C GLY A 348 -16.47 -41.58 22.07
N SER A 349 -16.58 -40.25 21.95
CA SER A 349 -17.68 -39.60 21.23
C SER A 349 -17.30 -39.41 19.77
N VAL A 350 -18.19 -39.82 18.87
CA VAL A 350 -18.09 -39.42 17.45
C VAL A 350 -18.26 -37.90 17.43
N ASP A 351 -17.31 -37.19 16.82
CA ASP A 351 -17.46 -35.76 16.59
C ASP A 351 -18.76 -35.52 15.81
N PHE A 352 -19.72 -34.84 16.45
CA PHE A 352 -20.99 -34.51 15.83
C PHE A 352 -20.71 -33.60 14.63
N ASN A 353 -20.73 -34.16 13.41
CA ASN A 353 -20.55 -33.41 12.16
C ASN A 353 -19.22 -32.63 12.03
N ASN A 354 -18.08 -33.18 12.49
CA ASN A 354 -16.74 -32.56 12.33
C ASN A 354 -16.59 -31.15 12.96
N LEU A 355 -17.24 -30.88 14.10
CA LEU A 355 -17.28 -29.53 14.68
C LEU A 355 -15.99 -29.12 15.40
N ALA A 356 -15.13 -30.07 15.81
CA ALA A 356 -13.91 -29.79 16.56
C ALA A 356 -12.78 -29.11 15.74
N ASP A 357 -12.91 -29.11 14.41
CA ASP A 357 -11.99 -28.42 13.47
C ASP A 357 -12.59 -27.14 12.87
N LEU A 358 -13.70 -26.63 13.41
CA LEU A 358 -14.22 -25.35 12.99
C LEU A 358 -13.24 -24.22 13.32
N ARG A 359 -12.74 -23.58 12.27
CA ARG A 359 -11.98 -22.33 12.35
C ARG A 359 -12.83 -21.20 11.77
N PHE A 360 -12.61 -19.99 12.28
CA PHE A 360 -13.11 -18.80 11.59
C PHE A 360 -12.39 -18.65 10.27
N ASN A 361 -13.02 -19.15 9.21
CA ASN A 361 -12.54 -18.96 7.85
C ASN A 361 -13.21 -17.72 7.26
N ILE A 362 -12.41 -16.74 6.88
CA ILE A 362 -12.86 -15.71 5.96
C ILE A 362 -12.72 -16.30 4.56
N SER A 363 -13.83 -16.37 3.80
CA SER A 363 -13.74 -16.77 2.40
C SER A 363 -12.82 -15.78 1.68
N GLN A 364 -11.95 -16.28 0.80
CA GLN A 364 -11.08 -15.41 0.01
C GLN A 364 -11.90 -14.29 -0.67
N GLU A 365 -13.07 -14.62 -1.21
CA GLU A 365 -14.00 -13.64 -1.78
C GLU A 365 -14.37 -12.51 -0.81
N LYS A 366 -14.69 -12.81 0.46
CA LYS A 366 -14.97 -11.76 1.46
C LYS A 366 -13.73 -10.94 1.81
N ALA A 367 -12.55 -11.57 1.90
CA ALA A 367 -11.30 -10.84 2.13
C ALA A 367 -11.01 -9.87 0.97
N PHE A 368 -11.14 -10.34 -0.28
CA PHE A 368 -11.00 -9.50 -1.46
C PHE A 368 -12.09 -8.43 -1.53
N ASN A 369 -13.33 -8.68 -1.14
CA ASN A 369 -14.36 -7.63 -1.08
C ASN A 369 -14.04 -6.52 -0.08
N ILE A 370 -13.35 -6.84 1.03
CA ILE A 370 -12.91 -5.84 2.00
C ILE A 370 -11.71 -5.03 1.43
N ILE A 371 -10.77 -5.70 0.74
CA ILE A 371 -9.56 -5.09 0.15
C ILE A 371 -9.87 -4.29 -1.13
N GLU A 372 -10.63 -4.87 -2.05
CA GLU A 372 -11.14 -4.25 -3.29
C GLU A 372 -12.39 -3.37 -3.06
N GLY A 373 -12.78 -3.15 -1.81
CA GLY A 373 -13.94 -2.34 -1.42
C GLY A 373 -13.54 -1.05 -0.69
N SER A 374 -14.47 -0.11 -0.58
CA SER A 374 -14.26 1.18 0.10
C SER A 374 -14.08 1.09 1.63
N SER A 375 -14.09 -0.12 2.20
CA SER A 375 -13.98 -0.33 3.66
C SER A 375 -12.55 -0.11 4.20
N ILE A 376 -11.51 -0.44 3.44
CA ILE A 376 -10.11 -0.09 3.79
C ILE A 376 -9.72 1.27 3.22
N TYR A 377 -10.30 1.62 2.07
CA TYR A 377 -9.90 2.76 1.26
C TYR A 377 -11.05 3.75 1.10
N GLY A 378 -10.97 4.89 1.76
CA GLY A 378 -12.04 5.91 1.72
C GLY A 378 -12.11 6.77 0.46
N GLU A 379 -11.21 6.58 -0.52
CA GLU A 379 -11.14 7.37 -1.77
C GLU A 379 -10.73 6.47 -2.96
N ASP A 380 -11.40 6.61 -4.11
CA ASP A 380 -11.22 5.75 -5.30
C ASP A 380 -9.80 5.81 -5.91
N TYR A 381 -9.12 6.97 -5.81
CA TYR A 381 -7.81 7.21 -6.42
C TYR A 381 -6.62 6.80 -5.54
N ILE A 382 -6.85 6.12 -4.41
CA ILE A 382 -5.77 5.68 -3.51
C ILE A 382 -4.81 4.70 -4.18
N PHE A 383 -5.25 3.98 -5.22
CA PHE A 383 -4.40 3.03 -5.95
C PHE A 383 -3.16 3.72 -6.52
N ILE A 384 -3.27 4.99 -6.93
CA ILE A 384 -2.13 5.77 -7.45
C ILE A 384 -1.02 5.81 -6.41
N ARG A 385 -1.38 6.02 -5.14
CA ARG A 385 -0.43 6.03 -4.03
C ARG A 385 0.26 4.67 -3.86
N GLU A 386 -0.50 3.58 -3.86
CA GLU A 386 0.04 2.24 -3.67
C GLU A 386 1.01 1.85 -4.80
N PHE A 387 0.65 2.16 -6.05
CA PHE A 387 1.50 1.88 -7.20
C PHE A 387 2.74 2.77 -7.24
N LEU A 388 2.63 4.05 -6.87
CA LEU A 388 3.81 4.92 -6.72
C LEU A 388 4.74 4.41 -5.64
N GLN A 389 4.23 4.01 -4.48
CA GLN A 389 5.04 3.48 -3.40
C GLN A 389 5.75 2.18 -3.80
N ASN A 390 5.07 1.27 -4.50
CA ASN A 390 5.71 0.06 -5.05
C ASN A 390 6.82 0.39 -6.06
N ALA A 391 6.58 1.36 -6.94
CA ALA A 391 7.56 1.84 -7.90
C ALA A 391 8.80 2.44 -7.21
N LEU A 392 8.61 3.26 -6.18
CA LEU A 392 9.69 3.85 -5.38
C LEU A 392 10.46 2.78 -4.61
N ASP A 393 9.77 1.82 -3.99
CA ASP A 393 10.40 0.71 -3.25
C ASP A 393 11.26 -0.16 -4.18
N ALA A 394 10.75 -0.55 -5.35
CA ALA A 394 11.52 -1.28 -6.35
C ALA A 394 12.74 -0.49 -6.85
N THR A 395 12.61 0.83 -6.91
CA THR A 395 13.66 1.75 -7.33
C THR A 395 14.76 1.89 -6.26
N LYS A 396 14.39 1.96 -4.97
CA LYS A 396 15.34 1.99 -3.84
C LYS A 396 16.24 0.76 -3.81
N ILE A 397 15.66 -0.43 -4.00
CA ILE A 397 16.41 -1.69 -4.05
C ILE A 397 17.39 -1.68 -5.23
N GLN A 398 16.95 -1.18 -6.38
CA GLN A 398 17.82 -1.12 -7.55
C GLN A 398 18.95 -0.10 -7.40
N LEU A 399 18.69 1.06 -6.80
CA LEU A 399 19.75 2.01 -6.44
C LEU A 399 20.79 1.36 -5.54
N TRP A 400 20.35 0.61 -4.52
CA TRP A 400 21.24 -0.13 -3.64
C TRP A 400 22.11 -1.15 -4.38
N ARG A 401 21.54 -1.95 -5.27
CA ARG A 401 22.30 -2.90 -6.12
C ARG A 401 23.37 -2.20 -6.92
N ASP A 402 23.01 -1.10 -7.56
CA ASP A 402 23.92 -0.36 -8.43
C ASP A 402 25.04 0.31 -7.61
N LEU A 403 24.76 0.76 -6.39
CA LEU A 403 25.76 1.27 -5.44
C LEU A 403 26.70 0.16 -4.95
N LYS A 404 26.18 -1.03 -4.63
CA LYS A 404 26.95 -2.19 -4.17
C LYS A 404 27.86 -2.76 -5.27
N ASN A 405 27.41 -2.69 -6.53
CA ASN A 405 28.17 -3.09 -7.71
C ASN A 405 29.15 -2.01 -8.20
N GLU A 406 29.38 -0.96 -7.40
CA GLU A 406 30.33 0.12 -7.69
C GLU A 406 30.10 0.87 -9.01
N LEU A 407 28.87 0.87 -9.56
CA LEU A 407 28.56 1.56 -10.81
C LEU A 407 28.80 3.08 -10.73
N TYR A 408 28.77 3.65 -9.51
CA TYR A 408 28.98 5.09 -9.24
C TYR A 408 30.23 5.37 -8.40
N SER A 409 31.16 4.43 -8.24
CA SER A 409 32.37 4.61 -7.41
C SER A 409 33.24 5.79 -7.85
N ASN A 410 33.29 6.10 -9.15
CA ASN A 410 34.08 7.19 -9.73
C ASN A 410 33.30 8.51 -9.94
N TYR A 411 32.01 8.57 -9.61
CA TYR A 411 31.15 9.73 -9.88
C TYR A 411 30.13 9.95 -8.75
N GLY A 412 30.22 11.08 -8.05
CA GLY A 412 29.10 11.63 -7.28
C GLY A 412 28.78 10.95 -5.94
N ARG A 413 29.71 10.19 -5.36
CA ARG A 413 29.64 9.71 -3.97
C ARG A 413 30.84 10.26 -3.18
N GLU A 414 30.66 10.65 -1.92
CA GLU A 414 31.80 11.00 -1.07
C GLU A 414 32.72 9.78 -0.86
N GLU A 415 33.98 9.86 -1.34
CA GLU A 415 34.95 8.76 -1.42
C GLU A 415 35.25 8.06 -0.07
N ASN A 416 34.96 8.73 1.06
CA ASN A 416 35.32 8.27 2.41
C ASN A 416 34.14 7.74 3.25
N VAL A 417 32.93 7.60 2.69
CA VAL A 417 31.75 7.14 3.45
C VAL A 417 31.48 5.65 3.17
N ASN A 418 31.41 4.82 4.22
CA ASN A 418 31.04 3.40 4.09
C ASN A 418 29.60 3.28 3.54
N LEU A 419 29.32 2.25 2.72
CA LEU A 419 27.99 2.02 2.13
C LEU A 419 26.87 1.94 3.18
N ASN A 420 27.18 1.39 4.36
CA ASN A 420 26.19 1.23 5.44
C ASN A 420 25.87 2.53 6.17
N ASP A 421 26.79 3.51 6.15
CA ASP A 421 26.67 4.81 6.82
C ASP A 421 26.27 5.94 5.86
N LEU A 422 25.98 5.57 4.60
CA LEU A 422 25.59 6.50 3.55
C LEU A 422 24.29 7.21 3.94
N LEU A 423 24.21 8.51 3.69
CA LEU A 423 23.01 9.33 3.87
C LEU A 423 22.49 9.83 2.52
N PRO A 424 21.21 10.27 2.44
CA PRO A 424 20.63 10.69 1.16
C PRO A 424 21.41 11.81 0.46
N PHE A 425 21.96 12.77 1.21
CA PHE A 425 22.75 13.90 0.69
C PHE A 425 24.25 13.58 0.48
N ASP A 426 24.69 12.34 0.73
CA ASP A 426 26.02 11.88 0.35
C ASP A 426 26.06 11.38 -1.11
N ILE A 427 24.88 11.21 -1.73
CA ILE A 427 24.69 10.82 -3.13
C ILE A 427 24.37 12.05 -3.97
N ASN A 428 25.11 12.24 -5.06
CA ASN A 428 24.86 13.34 -5.99
C ASN A 428 23.45 13.24 -6.59
N GLU A 429 22.76 14.38 -6.61
CA GLU A 429 21.41 14.53 -7.15
C GLU A 429 21.24 13.98 -8.58
N GLU A 430 22.27 14.03 -9.43
CA GLU A 430 22.26 13.49 -10.79
C GLU A 430 22.07 11.97 -10.83
N ILE A 431 22.58 11.24 -9.81
CA ILE A 431 22.44 9.78 -9.75
C ILE A 431 20.97 9.40 -9.61
N TYR A 432 20.21 10.12 -8.77
CA TYR A 432 18.78 9.88 -8.59
C TYR A 432 17.99 10.04 -9.90
N LYS A 433 18.45 10.87 -10.85
CA LYS A 433 17.79 11.04 -12.16
C LYS A 433 17.85 9.80 -13.04
N ASN A 434 18.83 8.92 -12.86
CA ASN A 434 18.91 7.65 -13.59
C ASN A 434 17.73 6.74 -13.27
N TYR A 435 17.10 6.95 -12.11
CA TYR A 435 16.02 6.16 -11.55
C TYR A 435 14.67 6.89 -11.58
N LYS A 436 14.52 7.89 -12.44
CA LYS A 436 13.28 8.65 -12.57
C LYS A 436 12.06 7.76 -12.83
N LEU A 437 10.94 8.09 -12.20
CA LEU A 437 9.64 7.49 -12.47
C LEU A 437 8.93 8.31 -13.55
N GLU A 438 8.15 7.65 -14.41
CA GLU A 438 7.31 8.33 -15.39
C GLU A 438 5.84 7.94 -15.18
N ILE A 439 4.97 8.93 -15.02
CA ILE A 439 3.52 8.76 -14.99
C ILE A 439 2.95 9.35 -16.28
N ILE A 440 2.21 8.57 -17.05
CA ILE A 440 1.55 9.03 -18.26
C ILE A 440 0.05 8.93 -18.05
N ILE A 441 -0.68 10.04 -18.22
CA ILE A 441 -2.13 10.08 -18.14
C ILE A 441 -2.66 10.49 -19.51
N GLN A 442 -3.47 9.62 -20.10
CA GLN A 442 -3.99 9.83 -21.45
C GLN A 442 -5.45 9.37 -21.57
N ASP A 443 -6.21 10.04 -22.43
CA ASP A 443 -7.55 9.58 -22.81
C ASP A 443 -7.39 8.33 -23.69
N LYS A 444 -7.99 7.22 -23.27
CA LYS A 444 -7.96 5.96 -24.03
C LYS A 444 -9.09 5.91 -25.05
N ASN A 445 -10.25 6.42 -24.68
CA ASN A 445 -11.43 6.64 -25.52
C ASN A 445 -12.35 7.68 -24.85
N GLU A 446 -13.50 8.02 -25.45
CA GLU A 446 -14.46 9.00 -24.91
C GLU A 446 -14.98 8.70 -23.49
N LYS A 447 -14.84 7.45 -23.01
CA LYS A 447 -15.38 6.96 -21.73
C LYS A 447 -14.33 6.44 -20.76
N GLU A 448 -13.06 6.39 -21.15
CA GLU A 448 -11.98 5.79 -20.36
C GLU A 448 -10.71 6.62 -20.39
N VAL A 449 -10.12 6.80 -19.21
CA VAL A 449 -8.78 7.39 -19.03
C VAL A 449 -7.81 6.28 -18.63
N GLU A 450 -6.61 6.29 -19.19
CA GLU A 450 -5.53 5.37 -18.82
C GLU A 450 -4.44 6.12 -18.04
N ILE A 451 -3.98 5.51 -16.96
CA ILE A 451 -2.74 5.88 -16.28
C ILE A 451 -1.71 4.78 -16.45
N ILE A 452 -0.51 5.19 -16.85
CA ILE A 452 0.65 4.34 -16.99
C ILE A 452 1.70 4.80 -15.98
N ILE A 453 2.11 3.90 -15.08
CA ILE A 453 3.15 4.18 -14.07
C ILE A 453 4.36 3.34 -14.43
N LYS A 454 5.48 4.00 -14.73
CA LYS A 454 6.74 3.38 -15.15
C LYS A 454 7.81 3.62 -14.10
N ASP A 455 8.44 2.55 -13.65
CA ASP A 455 9.60 2.59 -12.78
C ASP A 455 10.85 2.03 -13.49
N ARG A 456 12.02 2.36 -12.94
CA ARG A 456 13.31 1.79 -13.35
C ARG A 456 13.91 0.93 -12.25
N GLY A 457 13.06 0.28 -11.46
CA GLY A 457 13.42 -0.58 -10.34
C GLY A 457 13.83 -1.99 -10.77
N ILE A 458 13.80 -2.93 -9.83
CA ILE A 458 14.27 -4.30 -10.01
C ILE A 458 13.42 -5.18 -10.96
N GLY A 459 12.20 -4.76 -11.29
CA GLY A 459 11.22 -5.59 -12.00
C GLY A 459 10.57 -6.66 -11.11
N ILE A 460 9.63 -7.43 -11.66
CA ILE A 460 8.91 -8.51 -10.95
C ILE A 460 9.32 -9.86 -11.54
N SER A 461 10.05 -10.67 -10.77
CA SER A 461 10.42 -12.03 -11.19
C SER A 461 9.23 -13.00 -11.06
N LEU A 462 9.29 -14.17 -11.70
CA LEU A 462 8.27 -15.22 -11.56
C LEU A 462 8.15 -15.73 -10.11
N GLU A 463 9.26 -15.79 -9.38
CA GLU A 463 9.29 -16.15 -7.96
C GLU A 463 8.60 -15.08 -7.10
N ALA A 464 8.90 -13.81 -7.36
CA ALA A 464 8.22 -12.69 -6.71
C ALA A 464 6.73 -12.70 -7.02
N LEU A 465 6.34 -12.99 -8.28
CA LEU A 465 4.93 -13.10 -8.67
C LEU A 465 4.22 -14.23 -7.91
N LYS A 466 4.84 -15.41 -7.77
CA LYS A 466 4.27 -16.50 -6.97
C LYS A 466 4.04 -16.08 -5.52
N SER A 467 5.00 -15.36 -4.93
CA SER A 467 4.82 -14.81 -3.57
C SER A 467 3.73 -13.73 -3.49
N LEU A 468 3.50 -12.95 -4.55
CA LEU A 468 2.43 -11.95 -4.62
C LEU A 468 1.03 -12.60 -4.71
N CYS A 469 0.93 -13.84 -5.18
CA CYS A 469 -0.33 -14.60 -5.20
C CYS A 469 -0.79 -15.00 -3.79
N ASP A 470 0.14 -15.18 -2.85
CA ASP A 470 -0.14 -15.47 -1.44
C ASP A 470 -0.39 -14.17 -0.66
N VAL A 471 -1.60 -13.64 -0.79
CA VAL A 471 -2.01 -12.34 -0.23
C VAL A 471 -1.75 -12.26 1.28
N GLY A 472 -1.07 -11.19 1.71
CA GLY A 472 -0.76 -10.91 3.13
C GLY A 472 0.67 -11.26 3.55
N ASN A 473 1.41 -12.03 2.74
CA ASN A 473 2.82 -12.33 2.97
C ASN A 473 3.73 -11.40 2.15
N SER A 474 3.98 -10.17 2.62
CA SER A 474 4.96 -9.30 1.96
C SER A 474 6.38 -9.83 2.17
N TYR A 475 7.11 -10.12 1.08
CA TYR A 475 8.56 -10.46 1.06
C TYR A 475 9.01 -11.67 1.92
N ASN A 476 8.15 -12.25 2.75
CA ASN A 476 8.48 -13.29 3.72
C ASN A 476 8.90 -14.63 3.07
N GLY A 477 8.53 -14.86 1.80
CA GLY A 477 8.91 -16.08 1.07
C GLY A 477 10.26 -16.03 0.36
N ASN A 478 10.92 -14.86 0.26
CA ASN A 478 12.18 -14.70 -0.47
C ASN A 478 13.32 -14.22 0.43
N TYR A 479 13.99 -15.18 1.08
CA TYR A 479 15.10 -14.93 1.99
C TYR A 479 16.23 -14.09 1.37
N LYS A 480 16.57 -14.30 0.08
CA LYS A 480 17.62 -13.53 -0.61
C LYS A 480 17.31 -12.05 -0.65
N LEU A 481 16.08 -11.70 -1.01
CA LEU A 481 15.63 -10.29 -1.06
C LEU A 481 15.52 -9.69 0.35
N LYS A 482 15.07 -10.46 1.34
CA LYS A 482 15.01 -10.03 2.74
C LYS A 482 16.42 -9.72 3.28
N LYS A 483 17.41 -10.57 3.00
CA LYS A 483 18.81 -10.33 3.35
C LYS A 483 19.34 -9.06 2.69
N GLU A 484 19.11 -8.89 1.39
CA GLU A 484 19.51 -7.69 0.67
C GLU A 484 18.90 -6.42 1.27
N ILE A 485 17.61 -6.43 1.61
CA ILE A 485 16.94 -5.31 2.28
C ILE A 485 17.50 -5.03 3.67
N ASN A 486 17.90 -6.06 4.41
CA ASN A 486 18.49 -5.91 5.74
C ASN A 486 19.86 -5.23 5.70
N GLU A 487 20.65 -5.46 4.65
CA GLU A 487 21.95 -4.82 4.41
C GLU A 487 21.82 -3.33 4.01
N MET A 488 20.67 -2.89 3.51
CA MET A 488 20.46 -1.50 3.10
C MET A 488 20.49 -0.53 4.30
N PRO A 489 21.03 0.71 4.13
CA PRO A 489 20.87 1.78 5.11
C PRO A 489 19.39 2.00 5.45
N LEU A 490 19.08 2.29 6.72
CA LEU A 490 17.69 2.41 7.21
C LEU A 490 16.85 3.34 6.35
N TRP A 491 17.41 4.47 5.91
CA TRP A 491 16.68 5.45 5.11
C TRP A 491 16.30 4.94 3.71
N LEU A 492 17.09 4.01 3.15
CA LEU A 492 16.91 3.47 1.81
C LEU A 492 16.00 2.24 1.81
N LYS A 493 15.72 1.64 2.98
CA LYS A 493 14.88 0.44 3.07
C LYS A 493 13.48 0.71 2.48
N PRO A 494 12.92 -0.23 1.70
CA PRO A 494 11.57 -0.10 1.15
C PRO A 494 10.52 -0.01 2.26
N THR A 495 9.32 0.40 1.89
CA THR A 495 8.18 0.61 2.80
C THR A 495 7.34 -0.67 2.98
N GLY A 496 7.86 -1.83 2.55
CA GLY A 496 7.16 -3.11 2.58
C GLY A 496 6.63 -3.47 3.97
N GLY A 497 5.40 -4.01 4.04
CA GLY A 497 4.82 -4.45 5.31
C GLY A 497 3.45 -5.12 5.24
N PHE A 498 2.61 -4.80 4.26
CA PHE A 498 1.21 -5.30 4.23
C PHE A 498 0.85 -6.18 3.02
N GLY A 499 1.55 -6.06 1.89
CA GLY A 499 1.38 -6.98 0.75
C GLY A 499 0.02 -6.92 0.01
N ILE A 500 -0.77 -5.86 0.17
CA ILE A 500 -2.12 -5.73 -0.43
C ILE A 500 -2.24 -4.62 -1.50
N GLY A 501 -1.17 -3.85 -1.76
CA GLY A 501 -1.24 -2.60 -2.53
C GLY A 501 -1.70 -2.74 -3.99
N LEU A 502 -1.32 -3.81 -4.70
CA LEU A 502 -1.72 -4.03 -6.10
C LEU A 502 -3.24 -4.21 -6.27
N GLN A 503 -3.91 -4.76 -5.26
CA GLN A 503 -5.35 -5.03 -5.29
C GLN A 503 -6.19 -3.74 -5.29
N SER A 504 -5.61 -2.63 -4.82
CA SER A 504 -6.28 -1.32 -4.80
C SER A 504 -6.68 -0.82 -6.20
N ALA A 505 -6.01 -1.27 -7.28
CA ALA A 505 -6.41 -0.93 -8.65
C ALA A 505 -7.83 -1.43 -8.97
N PHE A 506 -8.29 -2.50 -8.31
CA PHE A 506 -9.63 -3.05 -8.53
C PHE A 506 -10.77 -2.20 -7.96
N LEU A 507 -10.45 -1.10 -7.26
CA LEU A 507 -11.42 -0.06 -6.90
C LEU A 507 -11.94 0.70 -8.15
N VAL A 508 -11.10 0.85 -9.17
CA VAL A 508 -11.39 1.69 -10.35
C VAL A 508 -11.48 0.90 -11.66
N THR A 509 -11.02 -0.35 -11.67
CA THR A 509 -11.06 -1.21 -12.87
C THR A 509 -11.31 -2.67 -12.52
N LYS A 510 -11.78 -3.46 -13.49
CA LYS A 510 -11.89 -4.93 -13.33
C LYS A 510 -10.61 -5.67 -13.70
N LYS A 511 -9.74 -5.00 -14.47
CA LYS A 511 -8.57 -5.61 -15.10
C LYS A 511 -7.49 -4.57 -15.37
N PHE A 512 -6.24 -4.90 -15.09
CA PHE A 512 -5.09 -4.07 -15.43
C PHE A 512 -3.92 -4.93 -15.90
N SER A 513 -2.94 -4.34 -16.58
CA SER A 513 -1.77 -5.06 -17.09
C SER A 513 -0.47 -4.45 -16.60
N ALA A 514 0.58 -5.25 -16.54
CA ALA A 514 1.93 -4.82 -16.26
C ALA A 514 2.90 -5.42 -17.28
N TYR A 515 3.93 -4.67 -17.64
CA TYR A 515 5.05 -5.16 -18.41
C TYR A 515 6.29 -5.00 -17.55
N THR A 516 7.07 -6.06 -17.37
CA THR A 516 8.20 -6.03 -16.45
C THR A 516 9.41 -6.75 -17.03
N LYS A 517 10.59 -6.26 -16.66
CA LYS A 517 11.86 -6.87 -17.04
C LYS A 517 12.81 -6.86 -15.86
N THR A 518 13.18 -8.06 -15.42
CA THR A 518 14.24 -8.30 -14.46
C THR A 518 15.59 -8.44 -15.16
N GLU A 519 16.68 -8.18 -14.45
CA GLU A 519 18.03 -8.30 -15.00
C GLU A 519 18.28 -9.70 -15.58
N GLY A 520 18.90 -9.76 -16.76
CA GLY A 520 19.21 -11.02 -17.46
C GLY A 520 18.02 -11.78 -18.06
N ASN A 521 16.79 -11.26 -17.97
CA ASN A 521 15.59 -11.95 -18.44
C ASN A 521 14.89 -11.21 -19.60
N SER A 522 14.05 -11.95 -20.35
CA SER A 522 13.14 -11.36 -21.34
C SER A 522 11.99 -10.60 -20.67
N THR A 523 11.43 -9.64 -21.39
CA THR A 523 10.25 -8.90 -20.93
C THR A 523 9.05 -9.83 -20.86
N ILE A 524 8.28 -9.73 -19.78
CA ILE A 524 7.03 -10.46 -19.59
C ILE A 524 5.86 -9.49 -19.45
N GLU A 525 4.73 -9.87 -20.02
CA GLU A 525 3.44 -9.20 -19.84
C GLU A 525 2.62 -10.00 -18.81
N MET A 526 2.13 -9.28 -17.80
CA MET A 526 1.24 -9.77 -16.76
C MET A 526 -0.10 -9.07 -16.89
N VAL A 527 -1.17 -9.84 -16.72
CA VAL A 527 -2.54 -9.33 -16.79
C VAL A 527 -3.30 -9.79 -15.55
N PHE A 528 -3.75 -8.82 -14.76
CA PHE A 528 -4.39 -9.03 -13.46
C PHE A 528 -5.90 -8.80 -13.59
N GLU A 529 -6.70 -9.77 -13.17
CA GLU A 529 -8.16 -9.67 -13.14
C GLU A 529 -8.68 -9.65 -11.70
N SER A 530 -9.70 -8.83 -11.42
CA SER A 530 -10.34 -8.76 -10.10
C SER A 530 -10.98 -10.09 -9.75
N ARG A 531 -11.04 -10.42 -8.46
CA ARG A 531 -11.77 -11.62 -8.00
C ARG A 531 -13.27 -11.57 -8.29
N LYS A 532 -13.85 -10.38 -8.49
CA LYS A 532 -15.22 -10.20 -9.00
C LYS A 532 -15.40 -10.73 -10.44
N SER A 533 -14.30 -10.94 -11.16
CA SER A 533 -14.22 -11.44 -12.55
C SER A 533 -13.29 -12.67 -12.67
N ASN A 534 -13.32 -13.57 -11.67
CA ASN A 534 -12.54 -14.83 -11.54
C ASN A 534 -11.14 -14.73 -10.89
N GLY A 535 -10.46 -13.58 -10.92
CA GLY A 535 -9.24 -13.34 -10.14
C GLY A 535 -7.96 -14.00 -10.66
N TYR A 536 -7.88 -14.28 -11.96
CA TYR A 536 -6.68 -14.90 -12.55
C TYR A 536 -5.60 -13.87 -12.85
N ILE A 537 -4.33 -14.33 -12.78
CA ILE A 537 -3.17 -13.61 -13.29
C ILE A 537 -2.65 -14.39 -14.49
N GLN A 538 -2.60 -13.76 -15.66
CA GLN A 538 -2.07 -14.35 -16.88
C GLN A 538 -0.66 -13.80 -17.11
N VAL A 539 0.28 -14.67 -17.49
CA VAL A 539 1.67 -14.30 -17.77
C VAL A 539 2.06 -14.83 -19.15
N LYS A 540 2.67 -13.99 -19.97
CA LYS A 540 3.20 -14.37 -21.29
C LYS A 540 4.47 -13.58 -21.60
N ASN A 541 5.33 -14.16 -22.44
CA ASN A 541 6.48 -13.44 -22.97
C ASN A 541 6.02 -12.28 -23.86
N CYS A 542 6.79 -11.19 -23.87
CA CYS A 542 6.45 -9.98 -24.60
C CYS A 542 7.72 -9.41 -25.26
N ASP A 543 7.61 -8.94 -26.51
CA ASP A 543 8.71 -8.31 -27.24
C ASP A 543 8.81 -6.80 -26.99
N LYS A 544 8.06 -6.27 -26.02
CA LYS A 544 8.11 -4.85 -25.67
C LYS A 544 9.51 -4.50 -25.14
N ASP A 545 10.12 -3.50 -25.75
CA ASP A 545 11.45 -3.02 -25.37
C ASP A 545 11.38 -2.20 -24.08
N ILE A 546 11.48 -2.91 -22.96
CA ILE A 546 11.68 -2.32 -21.63
C ILE A 546 13.16 -2.47 -21.30
N LYS A 547 13.80 -1.38 -20.87
CA LYS A 547 15.21 -1.44 -20.46
C LYS A 547 15.38 -2.16 -19.14
N ARG A 548 14.60 -1.77 -18.13
CA ARG A 548 14.60 -2.28 -16.74
C ARG A 548 13.34 -1.79 -16.02
N GLY A 549 12.87 -2.55 -15.02
CA GLY A 549 11.78 -2.13 -14.13
C GLY A 549 10.40 -2.63 -14.57
N THR A 550 9.35 -1.95 -14.14
CA THR A 550 7.96 -2.30 -14.43
C THR A 550 7.16 -1.12 -14.97
N GLU A 551 6.24 -1.40 -15.88
CA GLU A 551 5.26 -0.47 -16.43
C GLU A 551 3.85 -0.99 -16.15
N PHE A 552 3.09 -0.34 -15.28
CA PHE A 552 1.69 -0.67 -15.00
C PHE A 552 0.74 0.17 -15.86
N HIS A 553 -0.29 -0.46 -16.42
CA HIS A 553 -1.32 0.15 -17.27
C HIS A 553 -2.70 -0.09 -16.64
N ILE A 554 -3.35 1.00 -16.21
CA ILE A 554 -4.63 0.95 -15.50
C ILE A 554 -5.63 1.85 -16.24
N SER A 555 -6.69 1.26 -16.76
CA SER A 555 -7.79 1.99 -17.43
C SER A 555 -8.99 2.12 -16.50
N LEU A 556 -9.55 3.33 -16.39
CA LEU A 556 -10.65 3.64 -15.48
C LEU A 556 -11.78 4.37 -16.22
N ILE A 557 -13.01 4.04 -15.84
CA ILE A 557 -14.23 4.52 -16.50
C ILE A 557 -14.57 5.93 -16.01
N ILE A 558 -15.00 6.80 -16.92
CA ILE A 558 -15.36 8.18 -16.62
C ILE A 558 -16.71 8.24 -15.89
N ASP A 559 -16.71 8.50 -14.58
CA ASP A 559 -17.90 8.92 -13.82
C ASP A 559 -17.79 10.38 -13.34
N ASN A 560 -18.75 11.21 -13.77
CA ASN A 560 -18.78 12.66 -13.54
C ASN A 560 -19.66 13.06 -12.34
N LYS A 561 -20.16 12.09 -11.54
CA LYS A 561 -21.18 12.36 -10.51
C LYS A 561 -20.70 13.14 -9.29
N GLU A 562 -19.40 13.16 -9.00
CA GLU A 562 -18.86 13.96 -7.89
C GLU A 562 -17.63 14.76 -8.30
N ILE A 563 -17.71 16.07 -8.10
CA ILE A 563 -16.59 17.00 -8.28
C ILE A 563 -16.16 17.45 -6.88
N SER A 564 -15.05 16.90 -6.38
CA SER A 564 -14.41 17.32 -5.13
C SER A 564 -12.94 17.59 -5.44
N TYR A 565 -12.52 18.85 -5.31
CA TYR A 565 -11.16 19.29 -5.59
C TYR A 565 -10.61 20.12 -4.42
N PRO A 566 -9.30 20.00 -4.14
CA PRO A 566 -8.64 20.95 -3.25
C PRO A 566 -8.64 22.35 -3.89
N MET A 567 -8.82 23.39 -3.06
CA MET A 567 -8.67 24.78 -3.50
C MET A 567 -7.25 24.98 -4.06
N ASN A 568 -7.12 25.61 -5.23
CA ASN A 568 -5.88 25.73 -6.01
C ASN A 568 -5.29 24.42 -6.60
N GLY A 569 -6.04 23.31 -6.62
CA GLY A 569 -5.64 22.08 -7.31
C GLY A 569 -5.70 22.17 -8.85
N TYR A 570 -5.20 21.14 -9.54
CA TYR A 570 -5.30 20.99 -10.99
C TYR A 570 -6.74 20.90 -11.46
N GLN A 571 -7.59 20.13 -10.75
CA GLN A 571 -9.01 20.05 -11.11
C GLN A 571 -9.71 21.38 -10.84
N HIS A 572 -9.31 22.10 -9.79
CA HIS A 572 -9.79 23.45 -9.54
C HIS A 572 -9.44 24.40 -10.68
N ASN A 573 -8.17 24.43 -11.10
CA ASN A 573 -7.70 25.28 -12.21
C ASN A 573 -8.36 24.93 -13.55
N TYR A 574 -8.50 23.64 -13.87
CA TYR A 574 -9.25 23.21 -15.05
C TYR A 574 -10.70 23.65 -14.98
N ILE A 575 -11.37 23.43 -13.84
CA ILE A 575 -12.75 23.85 -13.63
C ILE A 575 -12.89 25.36 -13.80
N ILE A 576 -11.94 26.10 -13.26
CA ILE A 576 -11.96 27.55 -13.23
C ILE A 576 -11.59 28.19 -14.56
N ASN A 577 -10.84 27.53 -15.45
CA ASN A 577 -10.33 28.14 -16.69
C ASN A 577 -10.87 27.50 -17.98
N GLU A 578 -11.10 26.19 -18.01
CA GLU A 578 -11.34 25.45 -19.26
C GLU A 578 -12.64 24.63 -19.27
N TYR A 579 -13.18 24.28 -18.09
CA TYR A 579 -14.34 23.42 -17.98
C TYR A 579 -15.64 24.15 -18.33
N ASP A 580 -16.34 23.64 -19.33
CA ASP A 580 -17.73 24.00 -19.60
C ASP A 580 -18.64 22.83 -19.14
N PRO A 581 -19.43 23.00 -18.06
CA PRO A 581 -20.33 21.94 -17.57
C PRO A 581 -21.43 21.57 -18.57
N ILE A 582 -21.70 22.42 -19.58
CA ILE A 582 -22.68 22.15 -20.64
C ILE A 582 -22.11 21.20 -21.71
N MET A 583 -20.78 21.10 -21.84
CA MET A 583 -20.11 20.34 -22.91
C MET A 583 -19.74 18.89 -22.54
N TYR A 584 -20.12 18.37 -21.36
CA TYR A 584 -19.84 16.99 -20.92
C TYR A 584 -18.37 16.52 -21.14
N LYS A 585 -17.36 17.33 -20.78
CA LYS A 585 -15.95 16.89 -20.80
C LYS A 585 -15.52 16.33 -19.45
N SER A 586 -14.79 15.22 -19.43
CA SER A 586 -14.35 14.56 -18.19
C SER A 586 -13.36 15.44 -17.42
N SER A 587 -13.42 15.40 -16.07
CA SER A 587 -12.43 16.04 -15.19
C SER A 587 -11.49 15.04 -14.52
N ASN A 588 -11.58 13.76 -14.90
CA ASN A 588 -10.91 12.66 -14.21
C ASN A 588 -9.39 12.72 -14.34
N ILE A 589 -8.85 13.17 -15.48
CA ILE A 589 -7.40 13.43 -15.63
C ILE A 589 -6.92 14.37 -14.52
N TYR A 590 -7.65 15.46 -14.26
CA TYR A 590 -7.27 16.42 -13.25
C TYR A 590 -7.48 15.92 -11.82
N LYS A 591 -8.49 15.06 -11.57
CA LYS A 591 -8.62 14.34 -10.29
C LYS A 591 -7.41 13.44 -10.02
N MET A 592 -6.88 12.80 -11.05
CA MET A 592 -5.69 11.95 -10.94
C MET A 592 -4.45 12.79 -10.66
N LEU A 593 -4.30 13.94 -11.33
CA LEU A 593 -3.25 14.92 -11.02
C LEU A 593 -3.34 15.42 -9.57
N ASP A 594 -4.54 15.76 -9.11
CA ASP A 594 -4.77 16.17 -7.71
C ASP A 594 -4.47 15.03 -6.73
N SER A 595 -4.82 13.79 -7.07
CA SER A 595 -4.47 12.63 -6.25
C SER A 595 -2.96 12.42 -6.18
N ILE A 596 -2.24 12.58 -7.30
CA ILE A 596 -0.77 12.50 -7.31
C ILE A 596 -0.19 13.60 -6.42
N ALA A 597 -0.61 14.86 -6.61
CA ALA A 597 -0.12 16.00 -5.84
C ALA A 597 -0.46 15.92 -4.33
N LYS A 598 -1.61 15.35 -3.99
CA LYS A 598 -2.05 15.15 -2.59
C LYS A 598 -1.25 14.05 -1.89
N ASN A 599 -0.88 13.00 -2.61
CA ASN A 599 -0.22 11.82 -2.02
C ASN A 599 1.31 11.90 -2.08
N TYR A 600 1.87 12.69 -2.99
CA TYR A 600 3.31 12.82 -3.17
C TYR A 600 3.86 14.04 -2.42
N GLY A 601 4.78 13.80 -1.48
CA GLY A 601 5.36 14.84 -0.62
C GLY A 601 6.76 15.29 -1.05
N GLY A 602 7.25 14.79 -2.18
CA GLY A 602 8.65 14.87 -2.59
C GLY A 602 9.43 13.65 -2.08
N ASP A 603 9.77 12.72 -2.97
CA ASP A 603 10.69 11.60 -2.70
C ASP A 603 12.08 11.93 -3.30
N LEU A 604 13.06 11.10 -2.97
CA LEU A 604 14.44 11.14 -3.46
C LEU A 604 14.52 10.98 -4.99
N PHE A 605 13.55 10.28 -5.59
CA PHE A 605 13.51 10.01 -7.02
C PHE A 605 12.57 11.00 -7.73
N PRO A 606 13.02 11.61 -8.85
CA PRO A 606 12.19 12.52 -9.62
C PRO A 606 11.06 11.77 -10.32
N ILE A 607 9.89 12.41 -10.40
CA ILE A 607 8.71 11.90 -11.10
C ILE A 607 8.33 12.84 -12.24
N ASP A 608 8.36 12.32 -13.47
CA ASP A 608 7.87 13.03 -14.66
C ASP A 608 6.41 12.63 -14.92
N ILE A 609 5.51 13.59 -14.90
CA ILE A 609 4.08 13.42 -15.21
C ILE A 609 3.80 13.98 -16.61
N LYS A 610 3.34 13.13 -17.52
CA LYS A 610 2.99 13.49 -18.90
C LYS A 610 1.48 13.45 -19.08
N PHE A 611 0.87 14.55 -19.54
CA PHE A 611 -0.55 14.64 -19.88
C PHE A 611 -0.77 15.69 -20.97
N LYS A 612 -1.68 15.44 -21.93
CA LYS A 612 -2.09 16.40 -22.99
C LYS A 612 -0.91 17.19 -23.59
N ASP A 613 0.12 16.49 -24.06
CA ASP A 613 1.37 17.04 -24.63
C ASP A 613 2.23 17.92 -23.68
N SER A 614 1.82 18.06 -22.42
CA SER A 614 2.55 18.75 -21.36
C SER A 614 3.36 17.76 -20.52
N ILE A 615 4.53 18.20 -20.08
CA ILE A 615 5.39 17.47 -19.16
C ILE A 615 5.55 18.30 -17.91
N MET A 616 5.19 17.75 -16.76
CA MET A 616 5.42 18.31 -15.45
C MET A 616 6.36 17.41 -14.67
N SER A 617 7.49 17.95 -14.22
CA SER A 617 8.36 17.24 -13.27
C SER A 617 8.03 17.71 -11.86
N THR A 618 7.82 16.78 -10.94
CA THR A 618 7.60 17.12 -9.52
C THR A 618 8.86 17.71 -8.91
N GLU A 619 8.71 18.65 -7.97
CA GLU A 619 9.85 19.14 -7.21
C GLU A 619 10.47 18.03 -6.35
N ARG A 620 11.80 18.00 -6.31
CA ARG A 620 12.61 17.00 -5.60
C ARG A 620 12.54 17.20 -4.09
N ALA A 621 12.70 16.11 -3.34
CA ALA A 621 12.85 16.18 -1.89
C ALA A 621 13.95 17.18 -1.51
N SER A 622 13.64 18.09 -0.58
CA SER A 622 14.56 19.15 -0.15
C SER A 622 15.90 18.60 0.33
N ILE A 623 15.90 17.38 0.88
CA ILE A 623 17.09 16.71 1.41
C ILE A 623 18.18 16.44 0.37
N ILE A 624 17.84 16.14 -0.90
CA ILE A 624 18.85 15.82 -1.94
C ILE A 624 19.45 17.05 -2.61
N LYS A 625 18.95 18.25 -2.28
CA LYS A 625 19.49 19.53 -2.77
C LYS A 625 20.60 20.10 -1.88
N VAL A 626 20.83 19.49 -0.72
CA VAL A 626 21.79 19.97 0.29
C VAL A 626 23.02 19.08 0.28
N SER A 627 24.20 19.65 0.50
CA SER A 627 25.44 18.87 0.68
C SER A 627 25.73 18.59 2.16
N ARG A 628 26.33 17.44 2.47
CA ARG A 628 26.82 17.09 3.83
C ARG A 628 27.68 18.22 4.43
N LYS A 629 28.49 18.90 3.60
CA LYS A 629 29.40 19.98 4.03
C LYS A 629 28.69 21.24 4.53
N GLU A 630 27.41 21.40 4.22
CA GLU A 630 26.61 22.54 4.66
C GLU A 630 25.97 22.33 6.04
N PHE A 631 26.04 21.10 6.57
CA PHE A 631 25.50 20.76 7.87
C PHE A 631 26.55 20.88 8.98
N ILE A 632 26.10 21.36 10.13
CA ILE A 632 26.87 21.31 11.38
C ILE A 632 26.44 20.06 12.15
N GLU A 633 27.40 19.22 12.48
CA GLU A 633 27.16 17.99 13.26
C GLU A 633 27.28 18.27 14.77
N LYS A 634 26.26 17.88 15.54
CA LYS A 634 26.24 18.02 17.01
C LYS A 634 25.49 16.83 17.60
N ASN A 635 26.21 15.96 18.30
CA ASN A 635 25.68 14.71 18.88
C ASN A 635 24.91 13.87 17.82
N ASP A 636 23.64 13.56 18.10
CA ASP A 636 22.78 12.69 17.30
C ASP A 636 22.03 13.41 16.17
N ILE A 637 22.39 14.66 15.87
CA ILE A 637 21.77 15.46 14.81
C ILE A 637 22.79 16.14 13.90
N MET A 638 22.33 16.49 12.72
CA MET A 638 23.00 17.43 11.82
C MET A 638 22.02 18.54 11.45
N TYR A 639 22.42 19.81 11.50
CA TYR A 639 21.51 20.91 11.18
C TYR A 639 22.14 22.02 10.30
N LYS A 640 21.27 22.76 9.61
CA LYS A 640 21.57 23.97 8.84
C LYS A 640 20.51 25.02 9.14
N ILE A 641 20.90 26.21 9.59
CA ILE A 641 19.98 27.33 9.91
C ILE A 641 20.16 28.46 8.89
N SER A 642 19.07 29.12 8.50
CA SER A 642 19.10 30.27 7.60
C SER A 642 19.77 31.49 8.27
N GLU A 643 20.27 32.43 7.46
CA GLU A 643 20.91 33.66 7.97
C GLU A 643 19.93 34.56 8.74
N ASP A 644 18.68 34.65 8.28
CA ASP A 644 17.60 35.43 8.91
C ASP A 644 16.97 34.72 10.12
N LEU A 645 17.46 33.52 10.45
CA LEU A 645 17.03 32.66 11.55
C LEU A 645 15.59 32.16 11.46
N SER A 646 14.86 32.44 10.39
CA SER A 646 13.45 32.07 10.24
C SER A 646 13.25 30.58 9.96
N ASN A 647 14.29 29.90 9.47
CA ASN A 647 14.23 28.52 8.99
C ASN A 647 15.40 27.67 9.48
N ILE A 648 15.14 26.41 9.79
CA ILE A 648 16.17 25.39 10.09
C ILE A 648 15.84 24.07 9.39
N SER A 649 16.86 23.38 8.91
CA SER A 649 16.81 22.01 8.39
C SER A 649 17.63 21.10 9.30
N ILE A 650 17.09 19.95 9.69
CA ILE A 650 17.70 19.01 10.64
C ILE A 650 17.61 17.59 10.07
N TRP A 651 18.72 16.87 10.07
CA TRP A 651 18.75 15.42 9.94
C TRP A 651 18.85 14.78 11.32
N HIS A 652 17.78 14.11 11.74
CA HIS A 652 17.70 13.36 12.99
C HIS A 652 18.19 11.93 12.76
N LYS A 653 19.36 11.57 13.30
CA LYS A 653 20.04 10.31 12.96
C LYS A 653 19.30 9.08 13.45
N GLU A 654 18.79 9.08 14.69
CA GLU A 654 18.13 7.93 15.31
C GLU A 654 16.92 7.46 14.50
N SER A 655 16.06 8.39 14.09
CA SER A 655 14.85 8.07 13.30
C SER A 655 15.07 8.14 11.78
N CYS A 656 16.30 8.44 11.34
CA CYS A 656 16.63 8.76 9.94
C CYS A 656 15.57 9.67 9.32
N SER A 657 15.35 10.84 9.94
CA SER A 657 14.28 11.77 9.53
C SER A 657 14.83 13.13 9.18
N TYR A 658 14.26 13.73 8.13
CA TYR A 658 14.56 15.08 7.69
C TYR A 658 13.47 16.03 8.15
N VAL A 659 13.84 17.03 8.95
CA VAL A 659 12.91 17.97 9.58
C VAL A 659 13.24 19.38 9.14
N THR A 660 12.25 20.12 8.63
CA THR A 660 12.36 21.55 8.37
C THR A 660 11.36 22.31 9.22
N ILE A 661 11.83 23.35 9.90
CA ILE A 661 10.98 24.19 10.77
C ILE A 661 11.08 25.64 10.27
N GLU A 662 9.92 26.25 10.05
CA GLU A 662 9.77 27.67 9.70
C GLU A 662 9.00 28.40 10.81
N MET A 663 9.47 29.59 11.21
CA MET A 663 8.80 30.43 12.21
C MET A 663 8.06 31.61 11.54
N SER A 664 6.73 31.70 11.72
CA SER A 664 5.86 32.65 11.01
C SER A 664 5.44 33.88 11.83
N ASN A 665 5.42 35.06 11.20
CA ASN A 665 4.91 36.30 11.80
C ASN A 665 3.38 36.29 11.95
N ILE A 666 2.87 36.89 13.04
CA ILE A 666 1.46 36.91 13.51
C ILE A 666 0.43 37.29 12.43
N ASN A 667 0.81 38.01 11.38
CA ASN A 667 -0.11 38.43 10.32
C ASN A 667 -0.47 37.32 9.31
N LYS A 668 0.16 36.14 9.41
CA LYS A 668 -0.20 34.91 8.69
C LYS A 668 -0.40 33.78 9.70
N VAL A 669 -1.47 33.84 10.49
CA VAL A 669 -1.88 32.70 11.33
C VAL A 669 -2.36 31.58 10.41
N ASN A 670 -1.44 30.75 9.96
CA ASN A 670 -1.76 29.38 9.60
C ASN A 670 -1.71 28.60 10.92
N ASN A 671 -2.77 27.86 11.25
CA ASN A 671 -2.74 26.89 12.36
C ASN A 671 -1.42 26.10 12.29
N GLY A 672 -0.73 25.89 13.41
CA GLY A 672 0.58 25.21 13.48
C GLY A 672 0.55 23.80 12.87
N ASP A 673 0.62 23.71 11.55
CA ASP A 673 0.46 22.48 10.77
C ASP A 673 1.79 21.70 10.81
N ILE A 674 1.72 20.43 11.22
CA ILE A 674 2.80 19.48 10.99
C ILE A 674 2.49 18.74 9.69
N PHE A 675 3.33 18.94 8.69
CA PHE A 675 3.28 18.21 7.43
C PHE A 675 4.17 16.97 7.52
N ILE A 676 3.56 15.79 7.40
CA ILE A 676 4.26 14.53 7.60
C ILE A 676 4.36 13.80 6.28
N VAL A 677 5.58 13.44 5.93
CA VAL A 677 5.94 12.59 4.81
C VAL A 677 6.59 11.34 5.38
N PHE A 678 6.23 10.18 4.83
CA PHE A 678 6.83 8.91 5.17
C PHE A 678 7.44 8.34 3.90
N LYS A 679 8.78 8.36 3.82
CA LYS A 679 9.55 7.87 2.67
C LYS A 679 9.07 8.47 1.34
N GLY A 680 8.82 9.78 1.32
CA GLY A 680 8.34 10.52 0.14
C GLY A 680 6.82 10.56 -0.08
N MET A 681 6.04 9.81 0.71
CA MET A 681 4.57 9.76 0.60
C MET A 681 3.89 10.56 1.72
N VAL A 682 2.93 11.42 1.38
CA VAL A 682 2.20 12.23 2.37
C VAL A 682 1.34 11.36 3.27
N VAL A 683 1.40 11.63 4.57
CA VAL A 683 0.53 11.06 5.60
C VAL A 683 -0.43 12.16 6.06
N ASN A 684 -1.68 11.83 6.39
CA ASN A 684 -2.71 12.80 6.78
C ASN A 684 -2.20 13.78 7.83
N ARG A 685 -2.52 15.07 7.62
CA ARG A 685 -2.13 16.16 8.52
C ARG A 685 -2.68 15.90 9.92
N ILE A 686 -1.80 15.93 10.92
CA ILE A 686 -2.24 15.94 12.31
C ILE A 686 -2.78 17.35 12.61
N PHE A 687 -4.09 17.53 12.53
CA PHE A 687 -4.76 18.69 13.14
C PHE A 687 -4.85 18.48 14.65
N ALA A 688 -3.72 18.42 15.33
CA ALA A 688 -3.77 18.47 16.79
C ALA A 688 -3.93 19.94 17.19
N LYS A 689 -5.03 20.23 17.88
CA LYS A 689 -5.28 21.46 18.66
C LYS A 689 -4.17 21.80 19.69
N TYR A 690 -3.06 21.06 19.69
CA TYR A 690 -1.96 21.14 20.64
C TYR A 690 -0.73 21.88 20.10
N TYR A 691 -0.73 22.28 18.82
CA TYR A 691 0.41 22.96 18.23
C TYR A 691 0.23 24.48 18.17
N ASP A 692 1.36 25.13 18.38
CA ASP A 692 1.48 26.57 18.47
C ASP A 692 1.33 27.25 17.10
N ASP A 693 0.62 28.37 17.07
CA ASP A 693 0.35 29.17 15.86
C ASP A 693 1.59 29.90 15.31
N PHE A 694 2.80 29.51 15.72
CA PHE A 694 4.05 30.24 15.46
C PHE A 694 5.06 29.45 14.64
N THR A 695 4.94 28.13 14.54
CA THR A 695 5.87 27.29 13.78
C THR A 695 5.15 26.34 12.83
N SER A 696 5.64 26.29 11.59
CA SER A 696 5.31 25.25 10.61
C SER A 696 6.41 24.20 10.63
N VAL A 697 6.05 22.92 10.72
CA VAL A 697 7.03 21.82 10.75
C VAL A 697 6.74 20.83 9.64
N GLN A 698 7.73 20.54 8.81
CA GLN A 698 7.68 19.45 7.85
C GLN A 698 8.66 18.35 8.28
N ILE A 699 8.20 17.11 8.29
CA ILE A 699 8.96 15.94 8.74
C ILE A 699 8.85 14.88 7.66
N ASP A 700 9.98 14.44 7.11
CA ASP A 700 10.06 13.26 6.24
C ASP A 700 10.81 12.13 6.97
N VAL A 701 10.11 11.02 7.20
CA VAL A 701 10.59 9.91 8.02
C VAL A 701 10.97 8.72 7.17
N TYR A 702 12.18 8.20 7.37
CA TYR A 702 12.67 7.03 6.66
C TYR A 702 13.01 5.83 7.55
N GLY A 703 13.40 6.03 8.81
CA GLY A 703 13.92 4.97 9.68
C GLY A 703 12.89 4.21 10.53
N LEU A 704 11.65 4.68 10.64
CA LEU A 704 10.64 4.05 11.48
C LEU A 704 10.03 2.78 10.85
N ASP A 705 9.60 1.84 11.70
CA ASP A 705 8.95 0.60 11.26
C ASP A 705 7.56 0.89 10.65
N THR A 706 7.32 0.37 9.45
CA THR A 706 6.09 0.69 8.70
C THR A 706 4.83 0.16 9.40
N LYS A 707 4.85 -1.05 9.97
CA LYS A 707 3.68 -1.67 10.60
C LYS A 707 3.33 -1.00 11.93
N LYS A 708 4.35 -0.59 12.68
CA LYS A 708 4.19 0.14 13.93
C LYS A 708 3.79 1.58 13.72
N THR A 709 4.23 2.24 12.64
CA THR A 709 3.97 3.68 12.42
C THR A 709 2.70 3.96 11.62
N LEU A 710 2.40 3.18 10.57
CA LEU A 710 1.27 3.44 9.65
C LEU A 710 0.12 2.45 9.84
N LYS A 711 -1.12 2.95 9.72
CA LYS A 711 -2.30 2.08 9.58
C LYS A 711 -2.30 1.38 8.22
N LEU A 712 -3.17 0.39 8.05
CA LEU A 712 -3.29 -0.42 6.83
C LEU A 712 -3.53 0.41 5.55
N SER A 713 -4.30 1.49 5.63
CA SER A 713 -4.54 2.44 4.52
C SER A 713 -3.30 3.27 4.16
N ARG A 714 -2.25 3.20 5.00
CA ARG A 714 -1.03 4.00 5.02
C ARG A 714 -1.24 5.50 5.19
N LYS A 715 -2.49 6.00 5.09
CA LYS A 715 -2.84 7.43 5.09
C LYS A 715 -2.75 8.00 6.49
N ASP A 716 -2.97 7.18 7.49
CA ASP A 716 -3.02 7.60 8.88
C ASP A 716 -1.93 6.91 9.68
N LEU A 717 -1.43 7.61 10.69
CA LEU A 717 -0.54 7.06 11.70
C LEU A 717 -1.30 6.16 12.67
N THR A 718 -0.64 5.14 13.21
CA THR A 718 -1.09 4.40 14.40
C THR A 718 -0.95 5.29 15.65
N SER A 719 -1.39 4.82 16.82
CA SER A 719 -1.14 5.54 18.07
C SER A 719 0.36 5.64 18.36
N GLU A 720 1.10 4.55 18.21
CA GLU A 720 2.55 4.50 18.42
C GLU A 720 3.29 5.42 17.44
N GLY A 721 2.91 5.39 16.16
CA GLY A 721 3.47 6.26 15.12
C GLY A 721 3.23 7.74 15.41
N ASN A 722 2.03 8.09 15.90
CA ASN A 722 1.76 9.46 16.33
C ASN A 722 2.72 9.89 17.45
N ASP A 723 2.90 9.07 18.48
CA ASP A 723 3.75 9.42 19.63
C ASP A 723 5.24 9.54 19.24
N GLN A 724 5.72 8.69 18.33
CA GLN A 724 7.07 8.78 17.77
C GLN A 724 7.29 10.09 16.98
N ILE A 725 6.37 10.44 16.08
CA ILE A 725 6.48 11.68 15.28
C ILE A 725 6.43 12.92 16.18
N LYS A 726 5.55 12.92 17.19
CA LYS A 726 5.46 14.00 18.17
C LYS A 726 6.79 14.21 18.88
N LYS A 727 7.41 13.13 19.36
CA LYS A 727 8.70 13.17 20.03
C LYS A 727 9.78 13.80 19.15
N ILE A 728 9.89 13.35 17.89
CA ILE A 728 10.84 13.89 16.91
C ILE A 728 10.59 15.40 16.69
N ALA A 729 9.33 15.80 16.50
CA ALA A 729 8.97 17.20 16.28
C ALA A 729 9.33 18.09 17.49
N GLU A 730 9.03 17.64 18.71
CA GLU A 730 9.32 18.37 19.95
C GLU A 730 10.82 18.50 20.21
N GLU A 731 11.58 17.44 19.99
CA GLU A 731 13.04 17.46 20.12
C GLU A 731 13.68 18.42 19.13
N CYS A 732 13.27 18.38 17.86
CA CYS A 732 13.76 19.29 16.82
C CYS A 732 13.37 20.76 17.10
N LYS A 733 12.14 21.01 17.60
CA LYS A 733 11.71 22.36 18.02
C LYS A 733 12.56 22.89 19.18
N LYS A 734 12.81 22.07 20.22
CA LYS A 734 13.67 22.46 21.36
C LYS A 734 15.08 22.83 20.89
N ILE A 735 15.65 22.04 19.98
CA ILE A 735 16.97 22.30 19.38
C ILE A 735 16.96 23.66 18.67
N TYR A 736 15.98 23.90 17.81
CA TYR A 736 15.86 25.17 17.08
C TYR A 736 15.73 26.38 18.02
N LEU A 737 14.87 26.28 19.03
CA LEU A 737 14.66 27.36 20.01
C LEU A 737 15.91 27.65 20.85
N ASN A 738 16.68 26.62 21.23
CA ASN A 738 17.96 26.81 21.92
C ASN A 738 18.99 27.52 21.04
N LEU A 739 19.09 27.15 19.76
CA LEU A 739 19.97 27.82 18.79
C LEU A 739 19.54 29.28 18.54
N LEU A 740 18.24 29.54 18.48
CA LEU A 740 17.70 30.90 18.39
C LEU A 740 18.08 31.72 19.62
N LYS A 741 17.90 31.16 20.81
CA LYS A 741 18.25 31.81 22.06
C LYS A 741 19.74 32.17 22.10
N GLU A 742 20.64 31.23 21.79
CA GLU A 742 22.09 31.48 21.69
C GLU A 742 22.38 32.67 20.77
N LYS A 743 21.80 32.69 19.56
CA LYS A 743 22.02 33.77 18.59
C LYS A 743 21.38 35.11 18.94
N ILE A 744 20.23 35.12 19.62
CA ILE A 744 19.54 36.35 20.06
C ILE A 744 20.26 36.96 21.27
N ASP A 745 20.69 36.12 22.22
CA ASP A 745 21.47 36.53 23.40
C ASP A 745 22.83 37.13 22.98
N GLU A 746 23.42 36.64 21.89
CA GLU A 746 24.64 37.19 21.27
C GLU A 746 24.43 38.58 20.63
N ASN A 747 23.22 38.88 20.11
CA ASN A 747 23.00 40.05 19.26
C ASN A 747 22.40 41.29 19.94
N LYS A 748 21.84 41.22 21.16
CA LYS A 748 21.36 42.29 22.10
C LYS A 748 20.72 43.62 21.60
N GLU A 749 20.63 43.91 20.31
CA GLU A 749 20.09 45.14 19.73
C GLU A 749 19.15 44.76 18.60
N GLY A 750 17.83 44.82 18.86
CA GLY A 750 16.73 45.19 17.93
C GLY A 750 16.50 44.45 16.60
N ASN A 751 17.53 43.84 16.00
CA ASN A 751 17.60 43.22 14.68
C ASN A 751 17.61 41.68 14.78
N ALA A 752 16.85 41.12 15.73
CA ALA A 752 16.31 39.78 15.50
C ALA A 752 15.43 39.93 14.24
N GLY A 753 15.82 39.27 13.14
CA GLY A 753 15.30 39.46 11.77
C GLY A 753 13.79 39.32 11.62
N ASN A 754 13.32 38.86 10.47
CA ASN A 754 11.88 38.72 10.20
C ASN A 754 11.18 37.60 11.03
N ILE A 755 11.80 37.12 12.11
CA ILE A 755 11.30 36.08 13.01
C ILE A 755 10.15 36.62 13.88
N SER A 756 9.17 35.75 14.15
CA SER A 756 8.07 36.02 15.07
C SER A 756 8.58 36.24 16.50
N LYS A 757 8.71 37.51 16.87
CA LYS A 757 9.20 37.92 18.18
C LYS A 757 8.30 37.45 19.31
N LEU A 758 6.97 37.55 19.13
CA LEU A 758 6.00 36.95 20.06
C LEU A 758 6.14 35.42 20.10
N GLY A 759 6.24 34.77 18.94
CA GLY A 759 6.33 33.33 18.84
C GLY A 759 7.54 32.76 19.60
N PHE A 760 8.72 33.37 19.42
CA PHE A 760 9.92 33.00 20.16
C PHE A 760 9.75 33.12 21.69
N ILE A 761 9.14 34.20 22.18
CA ILE A 761 8.91 34.40 23.62
C ILE A 761 7.98 33.34 24.19
N ILE A 762 6.87 33.07 23.51
CA ILE A 762 5.87 32.11 23.97
C ILE A 762 6.43 30.69 23.94
N LEU A 763 7.12 30.32 22.87
CA LEU A 763 7.68 28.98 22.70
C LEU A 763 8.91 28.74 23.57
N GLY A 764 9.80 29.72 23.66
CA GLY A 764 10.96 29.69 24.54
C GLY A 764 10.55 29.44 26.00
N ASN A 765 9.52 30.13 26.48
CA ASN A 765 8.98 29.93 27.83
C ASN A 765 8.42 28.53 28.07
N ARG A 766 7.86 27.90 27.05
CA ARG A 766 7.26 26.57 27.14
C ARG A 766 8.30 25.45 27.06
N MET A 767 9.36 25.64 26.27
CA MET A 767 10.21 24.53 25.81
C MET A 767 11.68 24.63 26.24
N ILE A 768 12.18 25.81 26.63
CA ILE A 768 13.56 26.02 27.08
C ILE A 768 13.61 26.05 28.61
N GLU A 769 14.50 25.26 29.21
CA GLU A 769 14.76 25.33 30.65
C GLU A 769 15.41 26.68 31.04
N LYS A 770 14.85 27.35 32.05
CA LYS A 770 15.31 28.67 32.55
C LYS A 770 15.16 29.81 31.53
N PHE A 771 14.04 29.89 30.83
CA PHE A 771 13.67 31.03 29.98
C PHE A 771 12.92 32.12 30.77
N ASN A 772 13.22 33.41 30.56
CA ASN A 772 12.55 34.54 31.21
C ASN A 772 11.86 35.46 30.18
N PRO A 773 10.53 35.36 29.99
CA PRO A 773 9.80 36.13 28.99
C PRO A 773 9.93 37.65 29.14
N LYS A 774 10.14 38.14 30.37
CA LYS A 774 10.19 39.59 30.67
C LYS A 774 11.35 40.29 30.02
N GLU A 775 12.42 39.57 29.71
CA GLU A 775 13.58 40.09 28.96
C GLU A 775 13.22 40.45 27.50
N TYR A 776 12.04 40.03 27.03
CA TYR A 776 11.66 40.09 25.63
C TYR A 776 10.29 40.77 25.35
N ILE A 777 9.57 41.28 26.37
CA ILE A 777 8.19 41.83 26.25
C ILE A 777 8.05 43.10 25.39
N MET A 778 9.14 43.80 25.06
CA MET A 778 9.16 45.04 24.28
C MET A 778 8.63 44.91 22.82
N LEU A 779 8.01 43.78 22.46
CA LEU A 779 7.82 43.31 21.09
C LEU A 779 6.34 43.25 20.60
N GLU A 780 5.32 43.68 21.36
CA GLU A 780 3.89 43.68 20.92
C GLU A 780 3.02 44.86 21.47
N ASN A 781 2.05 45.36 20.69
CA ASN A 781 0.99 46.30 21.15
C ASN A 781 -0.42 45.95 20.61
N LYS A 782 -1.45 46.27 21.42
CA LYS A 782 -2.88 45.87 21.35
C LYS A 782 -3.83 47.03 21.02
N ASP A 783 -4.85 46.83 20.19
CA ASP A 783 -6.24 47.32 20.42
C ASP A 783 -7.20 46.91 19.28
N ASN A 784 -8.45 46.53 19.59
CA ASN A 784 -9.68 46.94 18.88
C ASN A 784 -10.95 46.14 19.24
N SER A 785 -12.06 46.86 19.43
CA SER A 785 -13.45 46.37 19.24
C SER A 785 -14.01 46.91 17.92
N LYS A 786 -14.87 46.13 17.24
CA LYS A 786 -15.22 46.29 15.82
C LYS A 786 -16.37 47.29 15.58
N LYS A 787 -16.18 48.22 14.64
CA LYS A 787 -17.15 49.24 14.20
C LYS A 787 -17.48 49.06 12.69
N ILE A 788 -18.66 49.50 12.23
CA ILE A 788 -19.12 49.33 10.83
C ILE A 788 -19.37 50.66 10.11
N TRP A 789 -19.36 50.65 8.77
CA TRP A 789 -19.53 51.85 7.93
C TRP A 789 -20.86 51.88 7.15
N MET A 790 -21.59 53.00 7.23
CA MET A 790 -22.88 53.22 6.55
C MET A 790 -22.98 54.63 5.98
N LEU A 791 -23.73 54.81 4.88
CA LEU A 791 -24.10 56.11 4.33
C LEU A 791 -25.48 56.53 4.85
N GLU A 792 -25.60 57.77 5.32
CA GLU A 792 -26.84 58.36 5.82
C GLU A 792 -27.21 59.62 5.01
N LYS A 793 -28.49 59.73 4.63
CA LYS A 793 -29.01 60.86 3.84
C LYS A 793 -29.31 62.05 4.75
N GLU A 794 -28.54 63.13 4.62
CA GLU A 794 -28.74 64.40 5.33
C GLU A 794 -28.86 65.56 4.33
N ASN A 795 -29.91 66.37 4.43
CA ASN A 795 -30.14 67.54 3.57
C ASN A 795 -30.05 67.25 2.06
N GLY A 796 -30.50 66.06 1.63
CA GLY A 796 -30.46 65.63 0.23
C GLY A 796 -29.11 65.10 -0.27
N LYS A 797 -28.10 64.97 0.60
CA LYS A 797 -26.78 64.39 0.29
C LYS A 797 -26.48 63.19 1.20
N PHE A 798 -25.70 62.23 0.72
CA PHE A 798 -25.28 61.07 1.51
C PHE A 798 -23.91 61.31 2.14
N ILE A 799 -23.79 61.04 3.44
CA ILE A 799 -22.58 61.22 4.25
C ILE A 799 -22.19 59.91 4.92
N MET A 800 -20.90 59.55 4.88
CA MET A 800 -20.38 58.34 5.49
C MET A 800 -20.26 58.49 7.02
N LYS A 801 -20.79 57.51 7.76
CA LYS A 801 -20.71 57.47 9.22
C LYS A 801 -20.27 56.10 9.73
N GLU A 802 -19.43 56.13 10.75
CA GLU A 802 -19.07 54.95 11.53
C GLU A 802 -20.17 54.71 12.57
N LYS A 803 -20.83 53.55 12.47
CA LYS A 803 -21.94 53.14 13.34
C LYS A 803 -21.58 51.85 14.09
N ASN A 804 -22.30 51.56 15.17
CA ASN A 804 -22.14 50.29 15.86
C ASN A 804 -22.81 49.19 15.07
N LEU A 805 -22.31 47.95 15.16
CA LEU A 805 -22.93 46.79 14.52
C LEU A 805 -24.42 46.63 14.90
N LYS A 806 -24.83 47.13 16.07
CA LYS A 806 -26.22 47.11 16.51
C LYS A 806 -27.16 47.98 15.67
N ASP A 807 -26.64 49.04 15.05
CA ASP A 807 -27.43 50.00 14.26
C ASP A 807 -27.84 49.42 12.89
N PHE A 808 -27.18 48.35 12.44
CA PHE A 808 -27.55 47.61 11.23
C PHE A 808 -28.90 46.87 11.37
N PHE A 809 -29.28 46.43 12.58
CA PHE A 809 -30.51 45.66 12.78
C PHE A 809 -31.79 46.50 12.63
N GLU A 810 -31.70 47.83 12.61
CA GLU A 810 -32.86 48.71 12.43
C GLU A 810 -33.41 48.74 10.99
N ILE A 811 -32.58 48.37 10.01
CA ILE A 811 -32.92 48.38 8.57
C ILE A 811 -33.03 46.96 7.98
N TYR A 812 -32.92 45.93 8.81
CA TYR A 812 -33.03 44.53 8.40
C TYR A 812 -34.51 44.07 8.42
N PRO A 813 -35.00 43.28 7.43
CA PRO A 813 -34.28 42.66 6.30
C PRO A 813 -34.24 43.51 5.01
N ASP A 814 -34.95 44.63 4.93
CA ASP A 814 -35.07 45.47 3.72
C ASP A 814 -33.87 46.43 3.58
N VAL A 815 -32.68 45.83 3.43
CA VAL A 815 -31.41 46.56 3.35
C VAL A 815 -31.13 46.96 1.90
N SER A 816 -30.72 48.22 1.70
CA SER A 816 -30.03 48.63 0.48
C SER A 816 -28.54 48.73 0.76
N TYR A 817 -27.73 48.13 -0.11
CA TYR A 817 -26.27 48.19 0.01
C TYR A 817 -25.64 48.55 -1.32
N ILE A 818 -24.45 49.13 -1.24
CA ILE A 818 -23.67 49.47 -2.42
C ILE A 818 -22.59 48.43 -2.63
N ARG A 819 -22.47 48.01 -3.88
CA ARG A 819 -21.36 47.21 -4.35
C ARG A 819 -20.56 48.00 -5.37
N ILE A 820 -19.25 47.91 -5.26
CA ILE A 820 -18.31 48.50 -6.19
C ILE A 820 -17.69 47.35 -6.95
N ASP A 821 -18.03 47.25 -8.23
CA ASP A 821 -17.51 46.21 -9.12
C ASP A 821 -16.13 46.62 -9.69
N ASN A 822 -15.74 47.90 -9.59
CA ASN A 822 -14.41 48.40 -9.95
C ASN A 822 -13.36 48.11 -8.86
N GLN A 823 -12.35 47.30 -9.19
CA GLN A 823 -11.30 46.86 -8.24
C GLN A 823 -10.49 48.00 -7.61
N SER A 824 -10.08 49.00 -8.39
CA SER A 824 -9.28 50.13 -7.87
C SER A 824 -10.06 50.97 -6.85
N LEU A 825 -11.35 51.18 -7.12
CA LEU A 825 -12.25 51.87 -6.20
C LEU A 825 -12.61 50.99 -5.00
N TYR A 826 -12.77 49.68 -5.19
CA TYR A 826 -13.01 48.71 -4.13
C TYR A 826 -11.84 48.68 -3.12
N GLU A 827 -10.59 48.67 -3.58
CA GLU A 827 -9.41 48.72 -2.69
C GLU A 827 -9.31 50.04 -1.92
N LYS A 828 -9.64 51.16 -2.57
CA LYS A 828 -9.69 52.48 -1.92
C LYS A 828 -10.81 52.55 -0.87
N ALA A 829 -11.97 51.98 -1.18
CA ALA A 829 -13.08 51.82 -0.25
C ALA A 829 -12.67 50.93 0.93
N TYR A 830 -12.00 49.80 0.69
CA TYR A 830 -11.46 48.91 1.74
C TYR A 830 -10.47 49.62 2.66
N LYS A 831 -9.65 50.53 2.13
CA LYS A 831 -8.74 51.42 2.88
C LYS A 831 -9.45 52.63 3.53
N LYS A 832 -10.78 52.63 3.56
CA LYS A 832 -11.65 53.65 4.16
C LYS A 832 -11.57 55.05 3.52
N GLN A 833 -11.23 55.14 2.24
CA GLN A 833 -11.12 56.41 1.49
C GLN A 833 -12.39 56.68 0.66
N TYR A 834 -13.47 57.13 1.32
CA TYR A 834 -14.84 57.13 0.75
C TYR A 834 -15.31 58.45 0.10
N LYS A 835 -14.50 59.51 0.05
CA LYS A 835 -14.94 60.84 -0.46
C LYS A 835 -15.45 60.84 -1.91
N GLN A 836 -14.93 59.95 -2.77
CA GLN A 836 -15.41 59.82 -4.15
C GLN A 836 -16.80 59.16 -4.21
N LEU A 837 -17.08 58.18 -3.33
CA LEU A 837 -18.37 57.49 -3.25
C LEU A 837 -19.49 58.45 -2.80
N GLU A 838 -19.24 59.26 -1.76
CA GLU A 838 -20.22 60.24 -1.25
C GLU A 838 -20.73 61.18 -2.35
N ASN A 839 -19.83 61.68 -3.20
CA ASN A 839 -20.16 62.59 -4.29
C ASN A 839 -20.95 61.90 -5.42
N ILE A 840 -20.56 60.68 -5.82
CA ILE A 840 -21.23 59.94 -6.90
C ILE A 840 -22.66 59.56 -6.48
N ILE A 841 -22.85 59.14 -5.24
CA ILE A 841 -24.15 58.71 -4.71
C ILE A 841 -25.05 59.92 -4.44
N SER A 842 -24.50 61.03 -3.93
CA SER A 842 -25.27 62.26 -3.68
C SER A 842 -25.78 62.95 -4.95
N ASN A 843 -25.17 62.68 -6.11
CA ASN A 843 -25.62 63.23 -7.40
C ASN A 843 -26.76 62.42 -8.04
N ASN A 844 -27.10 61.25 -7.49
CA ASN A 844 -28.19 60.40 -7.97
C ASN A 844 -29.48 60.69 -7.19
N ILE A 845 -30.43 61.38 -7.84
CA ILE A 845 -31.66 61.92 -7.21
C ILE A 845 -32.69 60.81 -6.88
N GLU A 846 -32.56 59.62 -7.46
CA GLU A 846 -33.57 58.54 -7.43
C GLU A 846 -33.34 57.46 -6.33
N ILE A 847 -32.60 57.77 -5.26
CA ILE A 847 -32.40 56.83 -4.14
C ILE A 847 -33.37 57.16 -2.99
N ASP A 848 -34.37 56.31 -2.79
CA ASP A 848 -35.45 56.48 -1.80
C ASP A 848 -35.04 56.11 -0.35
N ASN A 849 -33.99 55.31 -0.16
CA ASN A 849 -33.56 54.85 1.18
C ASN A 849 -32.68 55.88 1.90
N ASN A 850 -32.94 56.12 3.19
CA ASN A 850 -32.20 57.08 4.03
C ASN A 850 -30.87 56.52 4.59
N LEU A 851 -30.70 55.19 4.59
CA LEU A 851 -29.51 54.50 5.07
C LEU A 851 -29.07 53.43 4.06
N ILE A 852 -27.78 53.40 3.73
CA ILE A 852 -27.19 52.45 2.78
C ILE A 852 -25.95 51.82 3.41
N LEU A 853 -25.87 50.50 3.37
CA LEU A 853 -24.71 49.76 3.89
C LEU A 853 -23.55 49.77 2.88
N VAL A 854 -22.32 50.01 3.37
CA VAL A 854 -21.08 50.02 2.56
C VAL A 854 -19.98 49.14 3.17
N ASP A 855 -20.23 48.55 4.33
CA ASP A 855 -19.27 47.69 5.03
C ASP A 855 -19.20 46.29 4.39
N ASN A 856 -18.10 45.98 3.71
CA ASN A 856 -17.91 44.73 2.96
C ASN A 856 -18.06 43.46 3.81
N GLU A 857 -17.68 43.51 5.10
CA GLU A 857 -17.79 42.34 5.97
C GLU A 857 -19.25 42.04 6.31
N ILE A 858 -20.06 43.08 6.52
CA ILE A 858 -21.51 42.93 6.76
C ILE A 858 -22.27 42.63 5.46
N ILE A 859 -21.88 43.24 4.34
CA ILE A 859 -22.41 42.90 3.00
C ILE A 859 -22.18 41.41 2.70
N GLY A 860 -21.03 40.86 3.13
CA GLY A 860 -20.73 39.43 3.06
C GLY A 860 -21.82 38.54 3.67
N LEU A 861 -22.43 38.97 4.78
CA LEU A 861 -23.51 38.27 5.50
C LEU A 861 -24.88 38.42 4.82
N LEU A 862 -25.07 39.43 3.97
CA LEU A 862 -26.30 39.66 3.22
C LEU A 862 -26.40 38.83 1.92
N ASN A 863 -25.32 38.14 1.53
CA ASN A 863 -25.25 37.35 0.30
C ASN A 863 -26.26 36.19 0.24
N ASP A 864 -26.91 35.83 1.34
CA ASP A 864 -27.95 34.78 1.40
C ASP A 864 -29.37 35.32 1.20
N LEU A 865 -29.56 36.66 1.14
CA LEU A 865 -30.86 37.29 0.91
C LEU A 865 -31.13 37.49 -0.58
N VAL A 866 -32.38 37.20 -1.00
CA VAL A 866 -32.79 37.31 -2.41
C VAL A 866 -32.73 38.76 -2.87
N VAL A 867 -32.03 39.00 -3.99
CA VAL A 867 -31.96 40.33 -4.62
C VAL A 867 -33.22 40.59 -5.43
N LYS A 868 -33.85 41.74 -5.20
CA LYS A 868 -35.11 42.17 -5.83
C LYS A 868 -34.88 43.16 -6.97
N GLU A 869 -33.98 44.11 -6.77
CA GLU A 869 -33.71 45.19 -7.71
C GLU A 869 -32.21 45.49 -7.70
N ILE A 870 -31.65 45.69 -8.89
CA ILE A 870 -30.28 46.16 -9.07
C ILE A 870 -30.35 47.39 -9.95
N LYS A 871 -29.58 48.42 -9.58
CA LYS A 871 -29.44 49.65 -10.36
C LYS A 871 -27.99 50.08 -10.46
N VAL A 872 -27.51 50.33 -11.67
CA VAL A 872 -26.21 50.96 -11.91
C VAL A 872 -26.34 52.45 -11.61
N LEU A 873 -25.59 52.94 -10.63
CA LEU A 873 -25.55 54.37 -10.26
C LEU A 873 -24.49 55.15 -11.02
N ASN A 874 -23.44 54.45 -11.46
CA ASN A 874 -22.36 55.00 -12.27
C ASN A 874 -21.69 53.86 -13.03
N ASN A 875 -21.78 53.92 -14.36
CA ASN A 875 -21.25 52.89 -15.26
C ASN A 875 -19.71 52.95 -15.38
N VAL A 876 -19.11 54.14 -15.28
CA VAL A 876 -17.65 54.35 -15.36
C VAL A 876 -16.94 53.78 -14.13
N ASP A 877 -17.49 54.07 -12.95
CA ASP A 877 -16.95 53.65 -11.65
C ASP A 877 -17.51 52.29 -11.19
N LYS A 878 -18.41 51.68 -12.00
CA LYS A 878 -19.11 50.41 -11.74
C LYS A 878 -19.69 50.32 -10.34
N ILE A 879 -20.48 51.32 -9.97
CA ILE A 879 -21.15 51.39 -8.66
C ILE A 879 -22.59 50.96 -8.83
N LEU A 880 -22.97 49.90 -8.12
CA LEU A 880 -24.31 49.32 -8.18
C LEU A 880 -25.00 49.41 -6.83
N LEU A 881 -26.28 49.76 -6.86
CA LEU A 881 -27.19 49.70 -5.73
C LEU A 881 -27.96 48.38 -5.78
N PHE A 882 -27.85 47.61 -4.70
CA PHE A 882 -28.59 46.37 -4.50
C PHE A 882 -29.69 46.59 -3.47
N LYS A 883 -30.89 46.08 -3.78
CA LYS A 883 -32.00 46.01 -2.84
C LYS A 883 -32.37 44.55 -2.60
N VAL A 884 -32.29 44.12 -1.34
CA VAL A 884 -32.65 42.77 -0.91
C VAL A 884 -33.99 42.77 -0.19
N ASP A 885 -34.70 41.64 -0.27
CA ASP A 885 -36.00 41.43 0.39
C ASP A 885 -35.92 40.17 1.26
N GLY A 886 -36.60 40.16 2.41
CA GLY A 886 -36.66 39.02 3.33
C GLY A 886 -37.61 37.90 2.91
N ARG A 887 -38.33 38.02 1.78
CA ARG A 887 -39.34 37.06 1.31
C ARG A 887 -38.94 36.35 0.00
N ILE A 888 -39.21 35.04 -0.09
CA ILE A 888 -38.80 34.14 -1.21
C ILE A 888 -39.86 34.10 -2.35
N ASP A 889 -40.79 35.05 -2.42
CA ASP A 889 -41.83 35.04 -3.45
C ASP A 889 -41.39 35.68 -4.77
N ARG A 890 -40.78 34.83 -5.61
CA ARG A 890 -40.66 34.82 -7.08
C ARG A 890 -40.97 36.13 -7.84
N ILE A 891 -39.93 36.89 -8.15
CA ILE A 891 -39.87 37.78 -9.34
C ILE A 891 -38.42 37.74 -9.89
N GLY A 892 -38.23 37.94 -11.19
CA GLY A 892 -36.91 38.24 -11.75
C GLY A 892 -36.33 39.51 -11.12
N VAL A 893 -35.02 39.73 -11.27
CA VAL A 893 -34.39 40.94 -10.77
C VAL A 893 -34.83 42.12 -11.63
N LYS A 894 -35.46 43.12 -11.01
CA LYS A 894 -35.86 44.36 -11.69
C LYS A 894 -34.62 45.19 -12.01
N MET A 895 -34.51 45.64 -13.25
CA MET A 895 -33.41 46.44 -13.79
C MET A 895 -33.98 47.52 -14.71
N ASP A 896 -33.35 48.69 -14.75
CA ASP A 896 -33.57 49.66 -15.84
C ASP A 896 -32.78 49.25 -17.10
N ASP A 897 -33.02 49.92 -18.24
CA ASP A 897 -32.39 49.54 -19.51
C ASP A 897 -30.85 49.64 -19.44
N GLU A 898 -30.29 50.64 -18.73
CA GLU A 898 -28.84 50.78 -18.55
C GLU A 898 -28.25 49.63 -17.71
N THR A 899 -28.93 49.22 -16.63
CA THR A 899 -28.51 48.09 -15.81
C THR A 899 -28.66 46.76 -16.55
N GLU A 900 -29.73 46.59 -17.35
CA GLU A 900 -29.91 45.42 -18.21
C GLU A 900 -28.74 45.29 -19.19
N GLU A 901 -28.33 46.39 -19.85
CA GLU A 901 -27.19 46.38 -20.76
C GLU A 901 -25.87 46.01 -20.05
N TYR A 902 -25.65 46.50 -18.83
CA TYR A 902 -24.49 46.12 -18.02
C TYR A 902 -24.44 44.61 -17.78
N PHE A 903 -25.55 43.99 -17.34
CA PHE A 903 -25.59 42.56 -17.08
C PHE A 903 -25.57 41.71 -18.36
N ILE A 904 -26.13 42.18 -19.48
CA ILE A 904 -26.01 41.47 -20.76
C ILE A 904 -24.55 41.43 -21.23
N LYS A 905 -23.78 42.52 -21.07
CA LYS A 905 -22.32 42.50 -21.34
C LYS A 905 -21.59 41.44 -20.51
N LEU A 906 -22.09 41.15 -19.32
CA LEU A 906 -21.56 40.14 -18.39
C LEU A 906 -21.97 38.68 -18.69
N LEU A 907 -22.74 38.42 -19.75
CA LEU A 907 -22.95 37.06 -20.27
C LEU A 907 -21.61 36.36 -20.59
N VAL A 908 -20.59 37.14 -20.96
CA VAL A 908 -19.22 36.67 -21.16
C VAL A 908 -18.24 37.71 -20.62
N HIS A 909 -17.40 37.31 -19.66
CA HIS A 909 -16.49 38.20 -18.94
C HIS A 909 -15.02 38.01 -19.37
N GLU A 910 -14.24 39.11 -19.42
CA GLU A 910 -12.78 39.13 -19.65
C GLU A 910 -12.13 40.08 -18.64
N GLY A 911 -11.16 39.61 -17.84
CA GLY A 911 -10.32 40.47 -16.99
C GLY A 911 -10.31 40.16 -15.48
N GLU A 912 -9.57 40.97 -14.73
CA GLU A 912 -9.26 40.86 -13.28
C GLU A 912 -10.40 41.33 -12.33
N GLU A 913 -11.68 41.32 -12.74
CA GLU A 913 -12.78 41.68 -11.81
C GLU A 913 -13.18 40.53 -10.87
N GLU A 914 -12.18 39.96 -10.19
CA GLU A 914 -12.29 38.82 -9.26
C GLU A 914 -13.29 39.05 -8.12
N ILE A 915 -13.55 40.31 -7.78
CA ILE A 915 -14.40 40.71 -6.64
C ILE A 915 -15.89 40.44 -6.92
N VAL A 916 -16.29 40.36 -8.19
CA VAL A 916 -17.70 40.42 -8.59
C VAL A 916 -18.34 39.04 -8.77
N PHE A 917 -17.61 38.08 -9.35
CA PHE A 917 -18.10 36.71 -9.51
C PHE A 917 -17.38 35.75 -8.54
N ARG A 918 -18.11 34.76 -8.01
CA ARG A 918 -17.50 33.68 -7.22
C ARG A 918 -16.89 32.63 -8.13
N ASN A 919 -15.70 32.16 -7.77
CA ASN A 919 -14.86 31.27 -8.56
C ASN A 919 -14.57 31.96 -9.91
N ILE A 920 -13.48 32.71 -10.13
CA ILE A 920 -13.11 33.23 -11.46
C ILE A 920 -11.74 32.71 -11.86
N GLY A 921 -11.55 32.51 -13.16
CA GLY A 921 -10.29 32.29 -13.84
C GLY A 921 -10.33 33.05 -15.17
N GLU A 922 -9.17 33.49 -15.66
CA GLU A 922 -9.06 34.43 -16.79
C GLU A 922 -9.61 33.90 -18.12
N MET A 923 -9.71 32.57 -18.30
CA MET A 923 -10.02 31.93 -19.59
C MET A 923 -11.38 31.23 -19.67
N ARG A 924 -12.28 31.48 -18.71
CA ARG A 924 -13.58 30.82 -18.62
C ARG A 924 -14.42 30.93 -19.87
N GLN A 925 -15.12 29.84 -20.20
CA GLN A 925 -15.95 29.80 -21.40
C GLN A 925 -17.30 30.51 -21.23
N ARG A 926 -17.96 30.45 -20.05
CA ARG A 926 -19.32 30.99 -19.85
C ARG A 926 -19.53 31.61 -18.47
N SER A 927 -20.47 32.56 -18.40
CA SER A 927 -20.95 33.17 -17.16
C SER A 927 -22.45 32.96 -16.95
N MET A 928 -22.90 33.21 -15.72
CA MET A 928 -24.28 33.25 -15.29
C MET A 928 -24.58 34.64 -14.72
N ILE A 929 -25.64 35.23 -15.23
CA ILE A 929 -26.11 36.53 -14.81
C ILE A 929 -27.38 36.38 -13.96
N PRO A 930 -27.73 37.36 -13.11
CA PRO A 930 -29.02 37.38 -12.44
C PRO A 930 -30.16 37.24 -13.45
N ALA A 931 -31.24 36.55 -13.08
CA ALA A 931 -32.40 36.37 -13.95
C ALA A 931 -33.13 37.72 -14.13
N ILE A 932 -32.81 38.40 -15.23
CA ILE A 932 -33.44 39.65 -15.65
C ILE A 932 -34.92 39.38 -15.89
N GLU A 933 -35.80 40.26 -15.39
CA GLU A 933 -37.26 40.12 -15.50
C GLU A 933 -37.74 39.90 -16.96
N ARG A 934 -37.16 40.62 -17.93
CA ARG A 934 -37.43 40.50 -19.38
C ARG A 934 -37.15 39.10 -19.96
N TYR A 935 -36.17 38.39 -19.40
CA TYR A 935 -35.71 37.07 -19.84
C TYR A 935 -35.95 35.98 -18.79
N PHE A 936 -36.88 36.20 -17.86
CA PHE A 936 -37.11 35.30 -16.73
C PHE A 936 -37.52 33.88 -17.14
N ASP A 937 -38.08 33.70 -18.35
CA ASP A 937 -38.37 32.37 -18.90
C ASP A 937 -37.12 31.49 -19.09
N LEU A 938 -35.94 32.11 -19.19
CA LEU A 938 -34.64 31.42 -19.28
C LEU A 938 -34.05 31.10 -17.90
N ALA A 939 -34.72 31.49 -16.80
CA ALA A 939 -34.20 31.32 -15.45
C ALA A 939 -34.21 29.85 -15.01
N VAL A 940 -33.09 29.38 -14.46
CA VAL A 940 -32.92 27.99 -14.00
C VAL A 940 -32.67 27.89 -12.50
N HIS A 941 -33.05 26.74 -11.94
CA HIS A 941 -32.54 26.27 -10.66
C HIS A 941 -31.13 25.73 -10.86
N ILE A 942 -30.15 26.30 -10.17
CA ILE A 942 -28.78 25.80 -10.21
C ILE A 942 -28.61 24.75 -9.12
N ASP A 943 -28.23 23.54 -9.50
CA ASP A 943 -27.71 22.54 -8.58
C ASP A 943 -26.22 22.79 -8.25
N GLY A 944 -25.73 22.19 -7.17
CA GLY A 944 -24.33 22.37 -6.73
C GLY A 944 -23.29 21.95 -7.77
N THR A 945 -23.65 21.08 -8.72
CA THR A 945 -22.77 20.56 -9.76
C THR A 945 -22.56 21.53 -10.92
N LEU A 946 -23.61 22.21 -11.40
CA LEU A 946 -23.53 23.15 -12.52
C LEU A 946 -22.87 24.49 -12.14
N SER A 947 -22.94 24.87 -10.86
CA SER A 947 -22.31 26.11 -10.35
C SER A 947 -20.78 26.11 -10.48
N ARG A 948 -20.16 24.95 -10.68
CA ARG A 948 -18.72 24.76 -10.76
C ARG A 948 -18.28 24.79 -12.22
N GLY A 949 -17.59 25.87 -12.61
CA GLY A 949 -17.06 26.11 -13.96
C GLY A 949 -17.70 27.29 -14.69
N LEU A 950 -18.94 27.63 -14.35
CA LEU A 950 -19.59 28.86 -14.81
C LEU A 950 -19.18 30.05 -13.93
N GLY A 951 -18.93 31.22 -14.52
CA GLY A 951 -18.74 32.45 -13.73
C GLY A 951 -20.05 32.84 -13.06
N ASN A 952 -20.14 32.82 -11.73
CA ASN A 952 -21.40 33.14 -11.03
C ASN A 952 -21.37 34.56 -10.45
N TYR A 953 -22.16 35.48 -11.00
CA TYR A 953 -22.27 36.84 -10.45
C TYR A 953 -22.80 36.75 -9.01
N ASN A 954 -22.00 37.21 -8.06
CA ASN A 954 -22.17 36.97 -6.62
C ASN A 954 -23.38 37.73 -6.05
N CYS A 955 -24.57 37.22 -6.29
CA CYS A 955 -25.82 37.69 -5.71
C CYS A 955 -26.80 36.51 -5.59
N HIS A 956 -27.68 36.54 -4.61
CA HIS A 956 -28.67 35.48 -4.43
C HIS A 956 -29.90 35.76 -5.32
N SER A 957 -29.93 35.16 -6.50
CA SER A 957 -31.02 35.27 -7.47
C SER A 957 -31.07 34.00 -8.33
N TYR A 958 -32.22 33.73 -8.96
CA TYR A 958 -32.24 32.79 -10.08
C TYR A 958 -31.30 33.30 -11.17
N LYS A 959 -30.79 32.39 -12.01
CA LYS A 959 -29.75 32.73 -12.98
C LYS A 959 -30.18 32.40 -14.40
N ILE A 960 -29.63 33.17 -15.33
CA ILE A 960 -29.63 32.86 -16.77
C ILE A 960 -28.22 32.44 -17.14
N ILE A 961 -28.08 31.25 -17.72
CA ILE A 961 -26.81 30.74 -18.22
C ILE A 961 -26.54 31.35 -19.59
N SER A 962 -25.33 31.86 -19.81
CA SER A 962 -24.97 32.47 -21.08
C SER A 962 -24.99 31.47 -22.25
N PRO A 963 -25.69 31.79 -23.35
CA PRO A 963 -25.60 31.00 -24.58
C PRO A 963 -24.31 31.28 -25.38
N ILE A 964 -23.57 32.32 -25.01
CA ILE A 964 -22.38 32.84 -25.69
C ILE A 964 -21.14 32.41 -24.93
N THR A 965 -20.09 32.02 -25.64
CA THR A 965 -18.79 31.67 -25.06
C THR A 965 -17.77 32.80 -25.15
N LEU A 966 -16.66 32.70 -24.41
CA LEU A 966 -15.52 33.61 -24.52
C LEU A 966 -14.97 33.73 -25.94
N ASN A 967 -14.91 32.60 -26.68
CA ASN A 967 -14.48 32.61 -28.07
C ASN A 967 -15.46 33.36 -28.97
N ASP A 968 -16.78 33.22 -28.73
CA ASP A 968 -17.79 33.96 -29.50
C ASP A 968 -17.65 35.48 -29.34
N LYS A 969 -17.33 35.96 -28.12
CA LYS A 969 -17.07 37.38 -27.87
C LYS A 969 -15.82 37.87 -28.62
N LYS A 970 -14.74 37.08 -28.61
CA LYS A 970 -13.50 37.41 -29.36
C LYS A 970 -13.76 37.47 -30.87
N ASP A 971 -14.56 36.54 -31.38
CA ASP A 971 -14.87 36.42 -32.80
C ASP A 971 -16.06 37.28 -33.26
N ILE A 972 -16.75 37.98 -32.35
CA ILE A 972 -17.97 38.74 -32.67
C ILE A 972 -17.78 39.76 -33.81
N ASN A 973 -16.57 40.30 -33.94
CA ASN A 973 -16.22 41.28 -34.98
C ASN A 973 -16.09 40.65 -36.37
N ASN A 974 -15.89 39.33 -36.46
CA ASN A 974 -15.79 38.60 -37.71
C ASN A 974 -17.16 38.38 -38.38
N TYR A 975 -18.26 38.65 -37.67
CA TYR A 975 -19.62 38.50 -38.17
C TYR A 975 -20.16 39.81 -38.75
N ALA A 976 -20.67 39.75 -39.98
CA ALA A 976 -21.15 40.91 -40.74
C ALA A 976 -22.51 41.44 -40.26
N ASN A 977 -23.36 40.58 -39.69
CA ASN A 977 -24.69 40.93 -39.18
C ASN A 977 -25.09 40.00 -38.03
N LYS A 978 -26.15 40.39 -37.30
CA LYS A 978 -26.64 39.65 -36.13
C LYS A 978 -27.16 38.25 -36.46
N ASP A 979 -27.79 38.07 -37.63
CA ASP A 979 -28.36 36.76 -38.03
C ASP A 979 -27.26 35.71 -38.21
N ALA A 980 -26.12 36.07 -38.79
CA ALA A 980 -24.97 35.19 -38.94
C ALA A 980 -24.36 34.76 -37.60
N PHE A 981 -24.32 35.67 -36.62
CA PHE A 981 -23.83 35.40 -35.26
C PHE A 981 -24.79 34.50 -34.46
N VAL A 982 -26.10 34.74 -34.57
CA VAL A 982 -27.12 33.87 -33.97
C VAL A 982 -27.06 32.46 -34.58
N CYS A 983 -26.90 32.35 -35.91
CA CYS A 983 -26.80 31.05 -36.57
C CYS A 983 -25.54 30.28 -36.16
N SER A 984 -24.39 30.94 -36.02
CA SER A 984 -23.15 30.27 -35.63
C SER A 984 -23.22 29.70 -34.21
N ILE A 985 -23.90 30.38 -33.28
CA ILE A 985 -24.10 29.91 -31.90
C ILE A 985 -25.15 28.80 -31.85
N THR A 986 -26.29 28.97 -32.52
CA THR A 986 -27.42 28.03 -32.40
C THR A 986 -27.20 26.69 -33.13
N ALA A 987 -26.24 26.61 -34.06
CA ALA A 987 -25.89 25.37 -34.74
C ALA A 987 -25.04 24.40 -33.90
N ARG A 988 -24.40 24.88 -32.84
CA ARG A 988 -23.44 24.12 -32.03
C ARG A 988 -24.11 23.10 -31.11
N ASP A 989 -23.39 22.05 -30.77
CA ASP A 989 -23.89 21.01 -29.88
C ASP A 989 -23.94 21.46 -28.40
N ASP A 990 -23.09 22.40 -28.00
CA ASP A 990 -23.14 23.00 -26.66
C ASP A 990 -24.42 23.82 -26.44
N TYR A 991 -24.89 24.56 -27.45
CA TYR A 991 -26.14 25.32 -27.41
C TYR A 991 -27.35 24.39 -27.30
N LYS A 992 -27.36 23.26 -28.01
CA LYS A 992 -28.43 22.24 -27.90
C LYS A 992 -28.46 21.63 -26.49
N SER A 993 -27.30 21.33 -25.92
CA SER A 993 -27.17 20.85 -24.53
C SER A 993 -27.66 21.89 -23.53
N LEU A 994 -27.32 23.17 -23.73
CA LEU A 994 -27.82 24.28 -22.92
C LEU A 994 -29.34 24.38 -22.98
N LEU A 995 -29.92 24.35 -24.19
CA LEU A 995 -31.37 24.42 -24.39
C LEU A 995 -32.09 23.32 -23.63
N LYS A 996 -31.59 22.08 -23.75
CA LYS A 996 -32.13 20.93 -23.03
C LYS A 996 -32.01 21.11 -21.52
N TYR A 997 -30.85 21.53 -21.02
CA TYR A 997 -30.62 21.76 -19.59
C TYR A 997 -31.58 22.83 -19.03
N THR A 998 -31.74 23.95 -19.74
CA THR A 998 -32.63 25.04 -19.34
C THR A 998 -34.09 24.58 -19.28
N ILE A 999 -34.53 23.73 -20.21
CA ILE A 999 -35.89 23.16 -20.19
C ILE A 999 -36.10 22.23 -19.00
N GLU A 1000 -35.13 21.38 -18.70
CA GLU A 1000 -35.21 20.42 -17.59
C GLU A 1000 -35.16 21.10 -16.22
N ASN A 1001 -34.44 22.23 -16.09
CA ASN A 1001 -34.13 22.87 -14.80
C ASN A 1001 -34.76 24.26 -14.62
N ARG A 1002 -35.69 24.68 -15.50
CA ARG A 1002 -36.33 26.00 -15.41
C ARG A 1002 -37.09 26.22 -14.11
N VAL A 1003 -37.11 27.47 -13.67
CA VAL A 1003 -37.86 27.93 -12.49
C VAL A 1003 -39.36 28.06 -12.80
N SER A 1004 -39.72 28.48 -14.02
CA SER A 1004 -41.11 28.65 -14.45
C SER A 1004 -41.75 27.28 -14.76
N LYS A 1005 -42.72 26.86 -13.94
CA LYS A 1005 -43.39 25.54 -14.07
C LYS A 1005 -44.56 25.50 -15.10
N GLY A 1006 -44.64 26.47 -16.03
CA GLY A 1006 -45.68 26.52 -17.07
C GLY A 1006 -45.40 25.65 -18.30
N ARG A 1007 -46.39 25.38 -19.16
CA ARG A 1007 -46.19 24.72 -20.48
C ARG A 1007 -45.62 25.73 -21.50
N ILE A 1008 -44.35 26.06 -21.36
CA ILE A 1008 -43.58 26.77 -22.40
C ILE A 1008 -42.86 25.72 -23.25
N SER A 1009 -42.97 25.85 -24.57
CA SER A 1009 -42.38 24.96 -25.56
C SER A 1009 -40.87 25.19 -25.73
N GLU A 1010 -40.14 24.17 -26.19
CA GLU A 1010 -38.71 24.30 -26.55
C GLU A 1010 -38.48 25.41 -27.59
N GLN A 1011 -39.44 25.62 -28.50
CA GLN A 1011 -39.38 26.67 -29.52
C GLN A 1011 -39.42 28.08 -28.90
N GLU A 1012 -40.20 28.29 -27.84
CA GLU A 1012 -40.30 29.57 -27.14
C GLU A 1012 -39.04 29.89 -26.33
N ILE A 1013 -38.47 28.90 -25.63
CA ILE A 1013 -37.19 29.04 -24.93
C ILE A 1013 -36.06 29.34 -25.92
N ASN A 1014 -36.01 28.61 -27.05
CA ASN A 1014 -35.04 28.87 -28.10
C ASN A 1014 -35.21 30.28 -28.70
N LYS A 1015 -36.45 30.75 -28.89
CA LYS A 1015 -36.72 32.12 -29.33
C LYS A 1015 -36.18 33.15 -28.33
N LYS A 1016 -36.40 32.95 -27.02
CA LYS A 1016 -35.90 33.83 -25.96
C LYS A 1016 -34.38 33.87 -25.89
N TYR A 1017 -33.71 32.73 -26.06
CA TYR A 1017 -32.25 32.71 -26.17
C TYR A 1017 -31.74 33.45 -27.41
N LYS A 1018 -32.41 33.32 -28.57
CA LYS A 1018 -32.07 34.10 -29.77
C LYS A 1018 -32.24 35.60 -29.55
N GLU A 1019 -33.34 36.04 -28.95
CA GLU A 1019 -33.56 37.44 -28.57
C GLU A 1019 -32.41 37.96 -27.68
N LEU A 1020 -31.97 37.16 -26.69
CA LEU A 1020 -30.84 37.51 -25.82
C LEU A 1020 -29.50 37.60 -26.57
N ILE A 1021 -29.23 36.68 -27.51
CA ILE A 1021 -28.01 36.69 -28.34
C ILE A 1021 -27.99 37.91 -29.27
N GLU A 1022 -29.13 38.23 -29.90
CA GLU A 1022 -29.26 39.42 -30.75
C GLU A 1022 -28.99 40.70 -29.95
N ARG A 1023 -29.61 40.80 -28.76
CA ARG A 1023 -29.41 41.96 -27.88
C ARG A 1023 -27.96 42.10 -27.44
N TYR A 1024 -27.28 40.99 -27.12
CA TYR A 1024 -25.84 41.00 -26.83
C TYR A 1024 -25.00 41.52 -28.01
N PHE A 1025 -25.29 41.05 -29.23
CA PHE A 1025 -24.57 41.50 -30.43
C PHE A 1025 -24.71 43.00 -30.67
N GLU A 1026 -25.94 43.52 -30.53
CA GLU A 1026 -26.23 44.96 -30.66
C GLU A 1026 -25.43 45.78 -29.63
N ILE A 1027 -25.50 45.40 -28.35
CA ILE A 1027 -24.81 46.10 -27.26
C ILE A 1027 -23.28 46.14 -27.45
N ILE A 1028 -22.67 45.03 -27.88
CA ILE A 1028 -21.21 44.96 -28.05
C ILE A 1028 -20.73 45.70 -29.31
N LYS A 1029 -21.55 45.76 -30.36
CA LYS A 1029 -21.25 46.53 -31.58
C LYS A 1029 -21.50 48.04 -31.40
N GLU A 1030 -22.47 48.44 -30.59
CA GLU A 1030 -22.77 49.85 -30.26
C GLU A 1030 -21.80 50.47 -29.24
N ALA A 1031 -21.14 49.65 -28.40
CA ALA A 1031 -20.18 50.10 -27.38
C ALA A 1031 -18.77 50.45 -27.93
N LYS A 1032 -18.58 50.42 -29.25
CA LYS A 1032 -17.37 50.86 -29.97
C LYS A 1032 -17.74 51.94 -30.97
#